data_AF-A0A8H8CET3-F1
#
_entry.id   AF-A0A8H8CET3-F1
#
_cell.length_a   1.000
_cell.length_b   1.000
_cell.length_c   1.000
_cell.angle_alpha   90.00
_cell.angle_beta   90.00
_cell.angle_gamma   90.00
#
_symmetry.space_group_name_H-M   'P 1'
#
loop_
_entity.id
_entity.type
_entity.pdbx_description
1 polymer ?
#
loop_
_entity_poly.entity_id
_entity_poly.type
_entity_poly.pdbx_seq_one_letter_code
_entity_poly.pdbx_strand_id
1 'polypeptide(L)'
;MALPSGWASLRIYPPIGFARVGNSTLDDGWFYGPEVPGYFPEPNNGFKDINGAVKRQAARFRIYAVANDGKVLEITKKNGWDIAWKIQVMNKKASWYTFMGKTQDGHFESGYTTLRNPSVQAKLPPDQRDKLIVDSGIQSVSGCNAKSVPLAGKFYGSKTEPTDVYLGEARTDEQGRLVVLAGRGLSKSIAKEDDPYPYIMTDFDSPDWIDDTCDGWITATITSTASGKSVDAQGKARVIGTTPKFANGIYAPTSLYDLMEEVYERKKRAAQGDSYSVGDVSWYKHIWPLLQRPPLLSWVNGQANGGHGPNSAGNFFDEGWQNSLSDKSKVHEAIRKGVIMRMRLPETNKKYDSARAGQAYPYFMPWLSGDGGRTTAGDPSTFASVTELQYDRLIKWSEGSFDTTAVKTYQNFDDIPVEEQPSALTKAALEATIGAPLYPGIEMSWNAEDDKIYDFNTPFTIKPEVNAGDLTRFLSLPWQSDFYMCRSYWWPSARPDTVVTEEDYNIVSQSVTPANIAKKLNDRKPWERGLHQNYTDVYSDQPLFANTDMAKNWHKLGFIVQRPSFGPEPIFVETQRGIIHRPGKETLPAQHTPAKSGVVGGPLKLPQPDSKNQPITTIESLRTHLQTAMAIELATIPLYLFGMYSVKIPDEYANDPRYYDPVIGAIRGVVAEEMLHLSLAGNVLLAVGGNPKLYDPRYIPSYPAFMPGRVPKLWLQLRKASKANIQTFIDVEKREKTDAPPESDEYETLGQFYDAIKIGLKYLSSQNHKLFYPESAAFQFAPGLGYQAKERDAGGSVVVTDLDTALEALSIIVAQGEGSPGPYDDPDKLEKDHYDVFMDLRFGPAQWEVYPVVENPVTPDYFKIDRRIYQVSLTFDAAYCFLLRTIETLWHVEKYSNRQNLVLKNMYGIMMGVLAPLAKFLVSQPISNTERAAPCFGYYEFKQGVSELKQVQDEMAAAINAYVSVTKETPDQVAVHDYGAMLETLLPIQTTINNLVDLNSFEKLDVGPTKKFKLPGVENRGAKGFAKGA
;
A
#
# COMPACT_ATOMS: atom_id res chain seq x y z
N MET A 1 11.10 40.33 36.46
CA MET A 1 11.87 40.51 37.72
C MET A 1 13.18 39.75 37.58
N ALA A 2 14.29 40.30 38.07
CA ALA A 2 15.58 39.63 38.04
C ALA A 2 15.58 38.42 39.00
N LEU A 3 16.26 37.34 38.61
CA LEU A 3 16.51 36.19 39.49
C LEU A 3 17.21 36.65 40.78
N PRO A 4 16.98 36.00 41.94
CA PRO A 4 17.73 36.29 43.16
C PRO A 4 19.25 36.18 42.92
N SER A 5 20.05 36.98 43.63
CA SER A 5 21.51 37.01 43.50
C SER A 5 22.12 35.60 43.65
N GLY A 6 22.73 35.09 42.58
CA GLY A 6 23.38 33.77 42.54
C GLY A 6 22.85 32.80 41.47
N TRP A 7 21.65 33.06 40.91
CA TRP A 7 21.04 32.20 39.88
C TRP A 7 21.18 32.78 38.47
N ALA A 8 21.68 31.97 37.53
CA ALA A 8 21.83 32.28 36.12
C ALA A 8 20.56 32.00 35.32
N SER A 9 19.86 30.90 35.63
CA SER A 9 18.59 30.55 34.97
C SER A 9 17.65 29.76 35.87
N LEU A 10 16.36 29.82 35.57
CA LEU A 10 15.30 29.04 36.21
C LEU A 10 14.32 28.60 35.13
N ARG A 11 14.26 27.32 34.80
CA ARG A 11 13.58 26.83 33.59
C ARG A 11 12.82 25.53 33.82
N ILE A 12 11.81 25.30 32.99
CA ILE A 12 10.96 24.10 33.01
C ILE A 12 11.55 23.06 32.05
N TYR A 13 11.62 21.80 32.49
CA TYR A 13 12.12 20.66 31.72
C TYR A 13 11.14 19.47 31.75
N PRO A 14 10.99 18.73 30.64
CA PRO A 14 11.55 19.03 29.33
C PRO A 14 10.94 20.33 28.74
N PRO A 15 11.65 21.06 27.87
CA PRO A 15 11.10 22.24 27.20
C PRO A 15 9.87 21.92 26.35
N ILE A 16 9.78 20.70 25.83
CA ILE A 16 8.63 20.15 25.10
C ILE A 16 8.36 18.74 25.67
N GLY A 17 7.20 18.55 26.28
CA GLY A 17 6.74 17.26 26.79
C GLY A 17 5.63 16.65 25.94
N PHE A 18 5.59 15.32 25.87
CA PHE A 18 4.59 14.58 25.09
C PHE A 18 3.70 13.75 26.01
N ALA A 19 2.42 14.10 26.06
CA ALA A 19 1.38 13.28 26.66
C ALA A 19 0.64 12.54 25.54
N ARG A 20 0.33 11.26 25.73
CA ARG A 20 -0.31 10.43 24.70
C ARG A 20 -1.69 9.97 25.14
N VAL A 21 -2.64 10.05 24.20
CA VAL A 21 -4.04 9.69 24.45
C VAL A 21 -4.20 8.22 24.83
N GLY A 22 -5.25 7.92 25.59
CA GLY A 22 -5.55 6.60 26.12
C GLY A 22 -6.97 6.58 26.67
N ASN A 23 -7.78 5.57 26.33
CA ASN A 23 -9.19 5.54 26.71
C ASN A 23 -9.44 5.00 28.13
N SER A 24 -8.40 4.64 28.89
CA SER A 24 -8.54 4.23 30.29
C SER A 24 -8.89 5.41 31.20
N THR A 25 -9.89 5.19 32.05
CA THR A 25 -10.35 6.15 33.06
C THR A 25 -10.13 5.67 34.49
N LEU A 26 -9.39 4.57 34.68
CA LEU A 26 -9.03 4.07 36.00
C LEU A 26 -7.97 4.97 36.64
N ASP A 27 -7.86 4.91 37.98
CA ASP A 27 -6.89 5.69 38.74
C ASP A 27 -5.44 5.31 38.40
N ASP A 28 -5.19 4.04 38.09
CA ASP A 28 -3.93 3.48 37.57
C ASP A 28 -3.89 3.42 36.03
N GLY A 29 -4.85 4.08 35.37
CA GLY A 29 -5.07 4.11 33.92
C GLY A 29 -4.07 4.98 33.14
N TRP A 30 -2.88 5.20 33.67
CA TRP A 30 -1.84 6.06 33.09
C TRP A 30 -0.45 5.71 33.61
N PHE A 31 0.59 6.18 32.92
CA PHE A 31 1.99 6.00 33.29
C PHE A 31 2.82 7.21 32.82
N TYR A 32 4.03 7.42 33.38
CA TYR A 32 4.92 8.48 32.92
C TYR A 32 5.58 8.13 31.59
N GLY A 33 5.71 9.12 30.71
CA GLY A 33 6.55 8.99 29.52
C GLY A 33 8.04 8.83 29.86
N PRO A 34 8.89 8.58 28.84
CA PRO A 34 10.33 8.38 29.03
C PRO A 34 11.00 9.61 29.65
N GLU A 35 11.79 9.38 30.70
CA GLU A 35 12.61 10.41 31.36
C GLU A 35 14.11 10.14 31.28
N VAL A 36 14.47 8.93 30.82
CA VAL A 36 15.85 8.47 30.71
C VAL A 36 16.15 8.17 29.24
N PRO A 37 17.16 8.81 28.63
CA PRO A 37 17.51 8.56 27.24
C PRO A 37 17.85 7.09 27.00
N GLY A 38 17.33 6.51 25.92
CA GLY A 38 17.54 5.13 25.55
C GLY A 38 16.67 4.12 26.29
N TYR A 39 15.87 4.54 27.27
CA TYR A 39 15.15 3.62 28.16
C TYR A 39 13.63 3.82 28.14
N PHE A 40 12.93 2.75 27.75
CA PHE A 40 11.50 2.75 27.46
C PHE A 40 10.82 1.58 28.18
N PRO A 41 10.66 1.63 29.51
CA PRO A 41 10.09 0.52 30.26
C PRO A 41 8.63 0.29 29.90
N GLU A 42 8.22 -0.98 29.87
CA GLU A 42 6.80 -1.33 29.88
C GLU A 42 6.20 -0.90 31.23
N PRO A 43 5.05 -0.19 31.25
CA PRO A 43 4.42 0.21 32.49
C PRO A 43 3.93 -1.02 33.28
N ASN A 44 3.80 -0.87 34.60
CA ASN A 44 3.28 -1.94 35.46
C ASN A 44 1.92 -2.43 34.95
N ASN A 45 1.77 -3.75 34.81
CA ASN A 45 0.59 -4.42 34.23
C ASN A 45 0.33 -4.07 32.75
N GLY A 46 1.33 -3.59 32.02
CA GLY A 46 1.28 -3.29 30.59
C GLY A 46 0.56 -1.98 30.24
N PHE A 47 0.47 -1.72 28.94
CA PHE A 47 -0.07 -0.50 28.33
C PHE A 47 -1.59 -0.42 28.31
N LYS A 48 -2.28 -1.51 28.65
CA LYS A 48 -3.73 -1.54 28.82
C LYS A 48 -4.11 -1.86 30.25
N ASP A 49 -5.24 -1.33 30.68
CA ASP A 49 -5.82 -1.67 31.96
C ASP A 49 -6.54 -3.02 31.94
N ILE A 50 -7.10 -3.42 33.08
CA ILE A 50 -7.80 -4.70 33.24
C ILE A 50 -9.04 -4.85 32.33
N ASN A 51 -9.59 -3.74 31.84
CA ASN A 51 -10.74 -3.73 30.92
C ASN A 51 -10.28 -3.71 29.45
N GLY A 52 -8.97 -3.75 29.18
CA GLY A 52 -8.42 -3.64 27.85
C GLY A 52 -8.44 -2.21 27.29
N ALA A 53 -8.65 -1.19 28.12
CA ALA A 53 -8.54 0.20 27.70
C ALA A 53 -7.07 0.66 27.76
N VAL A 54 -6.64 1.45 26.78
CA VAL A 54 -5.28 1.97 26.66
C VAL A 54 -5.00 2.99 27.77
N LYS A 55 -3.92 2.78 28.52
CA LYS A 55 -3.43 3.72 29.53
C LYS A 55 -2.87 4.97 28.87
N ARG A 56 -3.12 6.13 29.48
CA ARG A 56 -2.58 7.42 29.01
C ARG A 56 -1.10 7.54 29.36
N GLN A 57 -0.29 8.08 28.43
CA GLN A 57 1.08 8.46 28.76
C GLN A 57 1.06 9.92 29.26
N ALA A 58 1.60 10.15 30.46
CA ALA A 58 1.67 11.46 31.09
C ALA A 58 3.04 12.12 30.85
N ALA A 59 3.03 13.41 30.56
CA ALA A 59 4.25 14.24 30.54
C ALA A 59 4.46 14.84 31.94
N ARG A 60 5.63 14.58 32.54
CA ARG A 60 6.02 15.18 33.83
C ARG A 60 7.00 16.33 33.60
N PHE A 61 6.72 17.48 34.20
CA PHE A 61 7.53 18.69 34.10
C PHE A 61 8.14 19.05 35.45
N ARG A 62 9.44 19.35 35.41
CA ARG A 62 10.29 19.75 36.53
C ARG A 62 10.79 21.16 36.32
N ILE A 63 11.21 21.83 37.39
CA ILE A 63 11.87 23.13 37.31
C ILE A 63 13.31 22.96 37.79
N TYR A 64 14.26 23.44 37.01
CA TYR A 64 15.66 23.46 37.41
C TYR A 64 16.16 24.90 37.49
N ALA A 65 16.91 25.18 38.54
CA ALA A 65 17.65 26.40 38.71
C ALA A 65 19.14 26.13 38.48
N VAL A 66 19.78 26.95 37.64
CA VAL A 66 21.21 26.89 37.39
C VAL A 66 21.85 28.13 37.98
N ALA A 67 22.82 27.95 38.86
CA ALA A 67 23.57 29.02 39.49
C ALA A 67 24.64 29.60 38.55
N ASN A 68 25.12 30.82 38.84
CA ASN A 68 26.19 31.45 38.08
C ASN A 68 27.52 30.66 38.12
N ASP A 69 27.72 29.82 39.14
CA ASP A 69 28.86 28.91 39.27
C ASP A 69 28.65 27.55 38.57
N GLY A 70 27.54 27.38 37.85
CA GLY A 70 27.20 26.17 37.10
C GLY A 70 26.46 25.11 37.92
N LYS A 71 26.25 25.29 39.23
CA LYS A 71 25.50 24.32 40.04
C LYS A 71 24.04 24.24 39.60
N VAL A 72 23.52 23.03 39.51
CA VAL A 72 22.14 22.74 39.13
C VAL A 72 21.36 22.24 40.36
N LEU A 73 20.14 22.75 40.54
CA LEU A 73 19.22 22.35 41.59
C LEU A 73 17.83 22.13 41.00
N GLU A 74 17.21 20.97 41.26
CA GLU A 74 15.79 20.79 41.02
C GLU A 74 14.96 21.56 42.06
N ILE A 75 13.99 22.34 41.61
CA ILE A 75 13.07 23.08 42.47
C ILE A 75 11.85 22.22 42.77
N THR A 76 11.69 21.89 44.05
CA THR A 76 10.60 21.04 44.59
C THR A 76 10.24 21.46 46.01
N LYS A 77 9.13 20.92 46.53
CA LYS A 77 8.76 21.11 47.95
C LYS A 77 9.84 20.64 48.91
N LYS A 78 10.49 19.51 48.61
CA LYS A 78 11.59 18.94 49.41
C LYS A 78 12.75 19.92 49.56
N ASN A 79 13.00 20.73 48.52
CA ASN A 79 14.07 21.72 48.49
C ASN A 79 13.62 23.10 48.97
N GLY A 80 12.46 23.20 49.63
CA GLY A 80 11.97 24.43 50.27
C GLY A 80 11.18 25.37 49.36
N TRP A 81 10.60 24.88 48.27
CA TRP A 81 9.86 25.69 47.30
C TRP A 81 8.45 25.18 47.05
N ASP A 82 7.47 26.08 47.12
CA ASP A 82 6.13 25.83 46.59
C ASP A 82 6.08 26.17 45.10
N ILE A 83 5.32 25.42 44.32
CA ILE A 83 5.20 25.61 42.88
C ILE A 83 3.73 25.81 42.51
N ALA A 84 3.47 26.85 41.71
CA ALA A 84 2.20 27.11 41.07
C ALA A 84 2.37 27.07 39.56
N TRP A 85 1.64 26.18 38.90
CA TRP A 85 1.68 25.98 37.46
C TRP A 85 0.47 26.63 36.80
N LYS A 86 0.69 27.17 35.60
CA LYS A 86 -0.37 27.58 34.67
C LYS A 86 -0.21 26.83 33.37
N ILE A 87 -1.31 26.37 32.83
CA ILE A 87 -1.35 25.59 31.60
C ILE A 87 -2.55 26.01 30.76
N GLN A 88 -2.35 26.10 29.44
CA GLN A 88 -3.40 26.26 28.46
C GLN A 88 -3.08 25.38 27.26
N VAL A 89 -4.04 24.57 26.83
CA VAL A 89 -3.95 23.74 25.63
C VAL A 89 -5.09 24.10 24.68
N MET A 90 -4.82 24.00 23.38
CA MET A 90 -5.84 24.21 22.36
C MET A 90 -5.75 23.14 21.27
N ASN A 91 -6.90 22.82 20.68
CA ASN A 91 -6.98 22.13 19.39
C ASN A 91 -7.47 23.13 18.33
N LYS A 92 -6.60 23.45 17.37
CA LYS A 92 -6.87 24.35 16.25
C LYS A 92 -6.99 23.63 14.90
N LYS A 93 -7.01 22.30 14.88
CA LYS A 93 -7.03 21.53 13.62
C LYS A 93 -8.22 21.89 12.76
N ALA A 94 -9.42 22.00 13.35
CA ALA A 94 -10.66 22.23 12.61
C ALA A 94 -10.80 23.66 12.05
N SER A 95 -10.10 24.64 12.65
CA SER A 95 -10.11 26.03 12.19
C SER A 95 -9.09 26.33 11.10
N TRP A 96 -8.10 25.44 10.93
CA TRP A 96 -6.97 25.61 10.02
C TRP A 96 -7.29 25.27 8.56
N TYR A 97 -6.27 25.32 7.72
CA TYR A 97 -6.32 24.97 6.30
C TYR A 97 -6.27 23.46 6.05
N THR A 98 -6.77 23.00 4.91
CA THR A 98 -6.64 21.61 4.43
C THR A 98 -5.18 21.25 4.20
N PHE A 99 -4.80 19.99 4.44
CA PHE A 99 -3.42 19.56 4.28
C PHE A 99 -3.06 19.35 2.80
N MET A 100 -1.94 19.93 2.35
CA MET A 100 -1.46 19.82 0.97
C MET A 100 0.01 19.38 0.86
N GLY A 101 0.67 19.09 1.99
CA GLY A 101 2.12 18.89 2.02
C GLY A 101 2.93 20.19 2.01
N LYS A 102 4.21 20.11 2.36
CA LYS A 102 5.11 21.29 2.48
C LYS A 102 5.70 21.76 1.14
N THR A 103 5.68 20.90 0.13
CA THR A 103 6.34 21.13 -1.17
C THR A 103 5.44 21.79 -2.22
N GLN A 104 4.16 22.03 -1.90
CA GLN A 104 3.21 22.68 -2.81
C GLN A 104 3.25 24.21 -2.66
N ASP A 105 3.19 24.91 -3.80
CA ASP A 105 3.18 26.38 -3.84
C ASP A 105 1.89 26.96 -3.20
N GLY A 106 2.04 28.01 -2.37
CA GLY A 106 0.90 28.67 -1.70
C GLY A 106 0.27 27.87 -0.54
N HIS A 107 0.97 26.87 0.01
CA HIS A 107 0.48 26.05 1.11
C HIS A 107 0.09 26.90 2.34
N PHE A 108 -1.12 26.67 2.84
CA PHE A 108 -1.69 27.34 4.02
C PHE A 108 -1.79 28.87 3.92
N GLU A 109 -1.90 29.39 2.70
CA GLU A 109 -2.17 30.80 2.43
C GLU A 109 -3.60 31.01 1.93
N SER A 110 -4.22 32.12 2.36
CA SER A 110 -5.56 32.51 1.90
C SER A 110 -5.56 32.78 0.39
N GLY A 111 -6.45 32.10 -0.34
CA GLY A 111 -6.56 32.20 -1.81
C GLY A 111 -5.84 31.08 -2.58
N TYR A 112 -4.95 30.33 -1.92
CA TYR A 112 -4.25 29.19 -2.49
C TYR A 112 -4.68 27.86 -1.86
N THR A 113 -4.93 27.84 -0.55
CA THR A 113 -5.39 26.65 0.18
C THR A 113 -6.79 26.84 0.75
N THR A 114 -7.59 25.78 0.77
CA THR A 114 -8.96 25.80 1.31
C THR A 114 -8.94 25.71 2.83
N LEU A 115 -9.84 26.43 3.51
CA LEU A 115 -10.04 26.26 4.96
C LEU A 115 -10.73 24.93 5.25
N ARG A 116 -10.32 24.23 6.31
CA ARG A 116 -11.17 23.19 6.92
C ARG A 116 -12.47 23.85 7.39
N ASN A 117 -13.58 23.12 7.28
CA ASN A 117 -14.93 23.62 7.62
C ASN A 117 -15.29 24.95 6.94
N PRO A 118 -15.13 25.11 5.61
CA PRO A 118 -15.13 26.43 4.96
C PRO A 118 -16.44 27.22 5.11
N SER A 119 -17.56 26.56 5.45
CA SER A 119 -18.85 27.20 5.72
C SER A 119 -18.93 27.90 7.09
N VAL A 120 -18.07 27.57 8.05
CA VAL A 120 -18.13 28.09 9.43
C VAL A 120 -17.18 29.26 9.59
N GLN A 121 -17.69 30.46 9.85
CA GLN A 121 -16.89 31.68 10.02
C GLN A 121 -15.92 31.95 8.84
N ALA A 122 -16.39 31.72 7.61
CA ALA A 122 -15.61 31.73 6.37
C ALA A 122 -14.76 32.99 6.12
N LYS A 123 -15.17 34.14 6.70
CA LYS A 123 -14.51 35.45 6.52
C LYS A 123 -13.43 35.75 7.56
N LEU A 124 -13.30 34.91 8.59
CA LEU A 124 -12.32 35.10 9.65
C LEU A 124 -11.04 34.33 9.31
N PRO A 125 -9.85 34.87 9.63
CA PRO A 125 -8.61 34.11 9.54
C PRO A 125 -8.65 32.91 10.51
N PRO A 126 -7.90 31.83 10.26
CA PRO A 126 -7.98 30.60 11.05
C PRO A 126 -7.93 30.76 12.57
N ASP A 127 -7.06 31.64 13.07
CA ASP A 127 -6.88 31.88 14.50
C ASP A 127 -8.04 32.65 15.16
N GLN A 128 -8.97 33.21 14.36
CA GLN A 128 -10.15 33.94 14.84
C GLN A 128 -11.44 33.13 14.68
N ARG A 129 -11.38 31.89 14.19
CA ARG A 129 -12.55 31.01 14.00
C ARG A 129 -12.87 30.26 15.28
N ASP A 130 -13.25 30.99 16.32
CA ASP A 130 -13.50 30.50 17.69
C ASP A 130 -14.55 29.38 17.79
N LYS A 131 -15.48 29.27 16.83
CA LYS A 131 -16.43 28.14 16.76
C LYS A 131 -15.77 26.79 16.46
N LEU A 132 -14.56 26.82 15.91
CA LEU A 132 -13.79 25.65 15.48
C LEU A 132 -12.56 25.37 16.35
N ILE A 133 -12.24 26.26 17.29
CA ILE A 133 -11.08 26.13 18.19
C ILE A 133 -11.57 25.61 19.54
N VAL A 134 -11.00 24.50 20.00
CA VAL A 134 -11.22 24.03 21.36
C VAL A 134 -10.13 24.62 22.25
N ASP A 135 -10.50 25.55 23.12
CA ASP A 135 -9.59 26.19 24.08
C ASP A 135 -9.93 25.75 25.51
N SER A 136 -8.93 25.26 26.26
CA SER A 136 -9.09 24.90 27.68
C SER A 136 -9.24 26.11 28.61
N GLY A 137 -8.94 27.30 28.11
CA GLY A 137 -8.60 28.46 28.94
C GLY A 137 -7.33 28.20 29.75
N ILE A 138 -6.94 29.18 30.57
CA ILE A 138 -5.80 29.04 31.48
C ILE A 138 -6.27 28.33 32.76
N GLN A 139 -5.75 27.12 32.98
CA GLN A 139 -5.95 26.37 34.21
C GLN A 139 -4.75 26.54 35.14
N SER A 140 -4.99 26.53 36.45
CA SER A 140 -3.95 26.66 37.47
C SER A 140 -3.96 25.46 38.42
N VAL A 141 -2.77 24.94 38.75
CA VAL A 141 -2.59 23.85 39.72
C VAL A 141 -1.36 24.13 40.58
N SER A 142 -1.47 23.95 41.89
CA SER A 142 -0.40 24.32 42.83
C SER A 142 -0.33 23.37 44.02
N GLY A 143 0.86 23.32 44.65
CA GLY A 143 1.13 22.46 45.80
C GLY A 143 1.41 21.00 45.42
N CYS A 144 1.59 20.16 46.44
CA CYS A 144 1.86 18.73 46.28
C CYS A 144 0.56 17.92 46.25
N ASN A 145 0.53 16.85 45.45
CA ASN A 145 -0.63 15.96 45.33
C ASN A 145 -1.93 16.70 45.00
N ALA A 146 -1.85 17.79 44.23
CA ALA A 146 -3.02 18.55 43.84
C ALA A 146 -3.95 17.65 43.03
N LYS A 147 -5.25 17.78 43.28
CA LYS A 147 -6.27 17.08 42.51
C LYS A 147 -6.21 17.52 41.04
N SER A 148 -6.64 16.62 40.18
CA SER A 148 -6.68 16.85 38.74
C SER A 148 -7.60 18.02 38.38
N VAL A 149 -7.13 18.92 37.52
CA VAL A 149 -7.93 19.97 36.89
C VAL A 149 -8.15 19.63 35.41
N PRO A 150 -9.39 19.64 34.91
CA PRO A 150 -9.66 19.30 33.52
C PRO A 150 -9.17 20.39 32.57
N LEU A 151 -8.57 19.97 31.46
CA LEU A 151 -8.27 20.80 30.30
C LEU A 151 -9.36 20.51 29.27
N ALA A 152 -10.40 21.32 29.24
CA ALA A 152 -11.57 21.08 28.39
C ALA A 152 -12.12 22.39 27.82
N GLY A 153 -12.64 22.31 26.60
CA GLY A 153 -13.20 23.45 25.88
C GLY A 153 -14.48 23.08 25.14
N LYS A 154 -14.95 24.00 24.30
CA LYS A 154 -16.18 23.85 23.53
C LYS A 154 -15.89 23.83 22.04
N PHE A 155 -16.59 22.98 21.30
CA PHE A 155 -16.53 22.91 19.84
C PHE A 155 -17.93 23.09 19.25
N TYR A 156 -18.13 24.10 18.42
CA TYR A 156 -19.43 24.36 17.79
C TYR A 156 -19.53 23.69 16.42
N GLY A 157 -18.44 23.71 15.62
CA GLY A 157 -18.48 23.32 14.22
C GLY A 157 -19.60 24.04 13.47
N SER A 158 -20.38 23.32 12.68
CA SER A 158 -21.55 23.85 11.98
C SER A 158 -22.79 24.06 12.87
N LYS A 159 -22.78 23.61 14.13
CA LYS A 159 -23.91 23.71 15.04
C LYS A 159 -24.02 25.09 15.70
N THR A 160 -25.23 25.40 16.18
CA THR A 160 -25.48 26.57 17.05
C THR A 160 -25.08 26.29 18.49
N GLU A 161 -25.33 25.08 18.99
CA GLU A 161 -24.97 24.64 20.33
C GLU A 161 -23.61 23.93 20.36
N PRO A 162 -22.78 24.18 21.37
CA PRO A 162 -21.45 23.59 21.46
C PRO A 162 -21.49 22.15 21.97
N THR A 163 -20.52 21.36 21.52
CA THR A 163 -20.14 20.07 22.10
C THR A 163 -18.97 20.28 23.05
N ASP A 164 -19.06 19.74 24.27
CA ASP A 164 -17.92 19.73 25.21
C ASP A 164 -16.84 18.75 24.74
N VAL A 165 -15.58 19.20 24.78
CA VAL A 165 -14.42 18.44 24.34
C VAL A 165 -13.37 18.44 25.45
N TYR A 166 -13.00 17.26 25.90
CA TYR A 166 -11.97 17.04 26.91
C TYR A 166 -10.61 16.82 26.23
N LEU A 167 -9.69 17.78 26.39
CA LEU A 167 -8.35 17.73 25.79
C LEU A 167 -7.31 17.08 26.72
N GLY A 168 -7.64 16.87 27.98
CA GLY A 168 -6.77 16.25 28.96
C GLY A 168 -6.98 16.78 30.37
N GLU A 169 -5.96 16.61 31.21
CA GLU A 169 -5.98 17.10 32.59
C GLU A 169 -4.57 17.36 33.12
N ALA A 170 -4.49 18.22 34.13
CA ALA A 170 -3.25 18.57 34.80
C ALA A 170 -3.37 18.31 36.30
N ARG A 171 -2.30 17.81 36.92
CA ARG A 171 -2.20 17.56 38.36
C ARG A 171 -0.77 17.75 38.84
N THR A 172 -0.53 17.64 40.15
CA THR A 172 0.84 17.60 40.68
C THR A 172 1.14 16.30 41.41
N ASP A 173 2.41 15.89 41.35
CA ASP A 173 2.94 14.78 42.12
C ASP A 173 3.24 15.18 43.58
N GLU A 174 3.79 14.26 44.36
CA GLU A 174 4.13 14.46 45.77
C GLU A 174 5.21 15.50 46.02
N GLN A 175 5.97 15.90 44.99
CA GLN A 175 7.04 16.91 45.07
C GLN A 175 6.61 18.26 44.47
N GLY A 176 5.38 18.37 43.96
CA GLY A 176 4.84 19.56 43.32
C GLY A 176 5.17 19.68 41.84
N ARG A 177 5.71 18.62 41.21
CA ARG A 177 5.97 18.58 39.77
C ARG A 177 4.66 18.50 39.01
N LEU A 178 4.57 19.17 37.86
CA LEU A 178 3.38 19.11 37.02
C LEU A 178 3.34 17.77 36.28
N VAL A 179 2.16 17.15 36.25
CA VAL A 179 1.87 15.95 35.47
C VAL A 179 0.69 16.28 34.57
N VAL A 180 0.89 16.18 33.26
CA VAL A 180 -0.13 16.44 32.25
C VAL A 180 -0.50 15.14 31.55
N LEU A 181 -1.79 14.82 31.54
CA LEU A 181 -2.36 13.71 30.79
C LEU A 181 -3.11 14.27 29.57
N ALA A 182 -2.95 13.63 28.42
CA ALA A 182 -3.68 13.99 27.21
C ALA A 182 -5.17 13.56 27.30
N GLY A 183 -5.91 13.84 26.23
CA GLY A 183 -7.27 13.36 25.99
C GLY A 183 -7.39 11.83 26.02
N ARG A 184 -8.60 11.35 25.76
CA ARG A 184 -8.97 9.94 25.84
C ARG A 184 -8.91 9.22 24.48
N GLY A 185 -8.45 9.90 23.43
CA GLY A 185 -8.38 9.40 22.06
C GLY A 185 -9.75 9.36 21.39
N LEU A 186 -10.66 10.22 21.85
CA LEU A 186 -11.99 10.37 21.29
C LEU A 186 -11.92 11.21 20.01
N SER A 187 -12.55 10.70 18.96
CA SER A 187 -12.79 11.47 17.74
C SER A 187 -14.18 11.17 17.24
N LYS A 188 -14.90 12.19 16.79
CA LYS A 188 -16.28 12.06 16.31
C LYS A 188 -16.64 13.18 15.37
N SER A 189 -17.60 12.91 14.48
CA SER A 189 -18.33 13.96 13.77
C SER A 189 -19.41 14.52 14.69
N ILE A 190 -19.60 15.84 14.65
CA ILE A 190 -20.76 16.48 15.27
C ILE A 190 -21.91 16.68 14.27
N ALA A 191 -21.71 16.42 12.98
CA ALA A 191 -22.68 16.75 11.92
C ALA A 191 -24.04 16.07 12.12
N LYS A 192 -24.06 14.85 12.69
CA LYS A 192 -25.25 14.08 13.02
C LYS A 192 -25.10 13.46 14.41
N GLU A 193 -26.11 13.60 15.25
CA GLU A 193 -26.06 13.10 16.64
C GLU A 193 -26.25 11.58 16.72
N ASP A 194 -27.03 11.02 15.80
CA ASP A 194 -27.34 9.60 15.67
C ASP A 194 -26.22 8.80 14.97
N ASP A 195 -25.31 9.47 14.27
CA ASP A 195 -24.15 8.88 13.61
C ASP A 195 -22.87 9.67 13.92
N PRO A 196 -22.20 9.42 15.07
CA PRO A 196 -20.97 10.11 15.45
C PRO A 196 -19.74 9.66 14.64
N TYR A 197 -19.87 8.62 13.80
CA TYR A 197 -18.79 8.08 12.98
C TYR A 197 -19.25 7.84 11.53
N PRO A 198 -19.63 8.91 10.80
CA PRO A 198 -19.88 8.79 9.38
C PRO A 198 -18.60 8.34 8.67
N TYR A 199 -18.72 7.90 7.42
CA TYR A 199 -17.54 7.53 6.65
C TYR A 199 -16.59 8.73 6.52
N ILE A 200 -15.36 8.53 6.97
CA ILE A 200 -14.26 9.49 6.80
C ILE A 200 -13.81 9.34 5.36
N MET A 201 -14.00 10.34 4.51
CA MET A 201 -13.75 10.24 3.06
C MET A 201 -12.43 10.88 2.62
N THR A 202 -11.60 11.36 3.55
CA THR A 202 -10.27 11.93 3.26
C THR A 202 -9.24 11.49 4.33
N ASP A 203 -7.96 11.56 3.99
CA ASP A 203 -6.86 11.16 4.88
C ASP A 203 -6.62 12.19 5.99
N PHE A 204 -6.85 13.47 5.69
CA PHE A 204 -6.43 14.59 6.55
C PHE A 204 -7.55 15.50 7.02
N ASP A 205 -8.65 15.62 6.26
CA ASP A 205 -9.53 16.78 6.35
C ASP A 205 -11.00 16.39 6.33
N SER A 206 -11.57 16.19 7.53
CA SER A 206 -12.99 15.83 7.67
C SER A 206 -13.83 16.97 8.26
N PRO A 207 -14.80 17.53 7.52
CA PRO A 207 -15.68 18.59 8.04
C PRO A 207 -16.53 18.12 9.23
N ASP A 208 -16.75 19.01 10.19
CA ASP A 208 -17.45 18.77 11.46
C ASP A 208 -16.89 17.63 12.31
N TRP A 209 -15.68 17.17 12.04
CA TRP A 209 -14.96 16.27 12.93
C TRP A 209 -14.16 17.06 13.98
N ILE A 210 -14.06 16.46 15.17
CA ILE A 210 -13.17 16.89 16.23
C ILE A 210 -12.42 15.68 16.79
N ASP A 211 -11.17 15.90 17.19
CA ASP A 211 -10.40 14.97 18.02
C ASP A 211 -9.91 15.67 19.30
N ASP A 212 -9.38 14.89 20.24
CA ASP A 212 -8.91 15.37 21.53
C ASP A 212 -7.38 15.46 21.64
N THR A 213 -6.69 15.53 20.51
CA THR A 213 -5.28 15.92 20.47
C THR A 213 -5.15 17.44 20.58
N CYS A 214 -4.03 17.93 21.09
CA CYS A 214 -3.85 19.37 21.34
C CYS A 214 -2.37 19.71 21.52
N ASP A 215 -2.06 21.00 21.54
CA ASP A 215 -0.82 21.49 22.11
C ASP A 215 -1.01 22.78 22.88
N GLY A 216 -0.04 23.12 23.71
CA GLY A 216 -0.18 24.21 24.64
C GLY A 216 1.12 24.64 25.29
N TRP A 217 1.02 25.69 26.08
CA TRP A 217 2.13 26.23 26.85
C TRP A 217 1.96 26.00 28.35
N ILE A 218 3.10 25.95 29.04
CA ILE A 218 3.18 25.82 30.49
C ILE A 218 4.08 26.93 31.03
N THR A 219 3.63 27.59 32.09
CA THR A 219 4.44 28.47 32.92
C THR A 219 4.36 28.06 34.38
N ALA A 220 5.34 28.52 35.17
CA ALA A 220 5.39 28.24 36.59
C ALA A 220 5.89 29.45 37.37
N THR A 221 5.33 29.62 38.56
CA THR A 221 5.83 30.54 39.58
C THR A 221 6.25 29.70 40.78
N ILE A 222 7.48 29.91 41.26
CA ILE A 222 8.00 29.26 42.46
C ILE A 222 7.96 30.24 43.63
N THR A 223 7.67 29.75 44.83
CA THR A 223 7.63 30.55 46.07
C THR A 223 8.51 29.92 47.12
N SER A 224 9.47 30.68 47.65
CA SER A 224 10.35 30.20 48.73
C SER A 224 9.55 30.03 50.01
N THR A 225 9.57 28.82 50.59
CA THR A 225 8.90 28.55 51.88
C THR A 225 9.56 29.30 53.05
N ALA A 226 10.85 29.63 52.94
CA ALA A 226 11.59 30.34 53.97
C ALA A 226 11.37 31.86 53.94
N SER A 227 11.31 32.46 52.74
CA SER A 227 11.25 33.92 52.58
C SER A 227 9.91 34.46 52.08
N GLY A 228 9.01 33.60 51.60
CA GLY A 228 7.74 33.98 50.97
C GLY A 228 7.89 34.67 49.61
N LYS A 229 9.11 34.83 49.09
CA LYS A 229 9.35 35.50 47.80
C LYS A 229 9.00 34.58 46.63
N SER A 230 8.32 35.14 45.63
CA SER A 230 7.93 34.44 44.40
C SER A 230 8.79 34.86 43.21
N VAL A 231 9.09 33.91 42.33
CA VAL A 231 9.86 34.11 41.09
C VAL A 231 9.24 33.28 39.98
N ASP A 232 9.06 33.87 38.80
CA ASP A 232 8.57 33.14 37.62
C ASP A 232 9.71 32.38 36.94
N ALA A 233 9.44 31.16 36.50
CA ALA A 233 10.33 30.44 35.60
C ALA A 233 10.47 31.20 34.27
N GLN A 234 11.67 31.19 33.71
CA GLN A 234 12.00 31.87 32.47
C GLN A 234 11.42 31.09 31.28
N GLY A 235 10.75 31.81 30.37
CA GLY A 235 10.17 31.24 29.16
C GLY A 235 8.91 30.42 29.40
N LYS A 236 8.47 29.72 28.36
CA LYS A 236 7.30 28.83 28.38
C LYS A 236 7.73 27.45 27.91
N ALA A 237 7.48 26.40 28.70
CA ALA A 237 7.54 25.04 28.19
C ALA A 237 6.32 24.74 27.30
N ARG A 238 6.37 23.64 26.55
CA ARG A 238 5.28 23.16 25.70
C ARG A 238 4.86 21.76 26.12
N VAL A 239 3.57 21.49 25.95
CA VAL A 239 3.02 20.14 26.03
C VAL A 239 2.25 19.84 24.76
N ILE A 240 2.46 18.65 24.21
CA ILE A 240 1.76 18.14 23.04
C ILE A 240 1.00 16.88 23.47
N GLY A 241 -0.33 16.94 23.37
CA GLY A 241 -1.24 15.82 23.50
C GLY A 241 -1.40 15.13 22.15
N THR A 242 -0.82 13.94 21.98
CA THR A 242 -0.69 13.25 20.69
C THR A 242 -1.15 11.79 20.76
N THR A 243 -1.03 11.08 19.65
CA THR A 243 -1.46 9.69 19.47
C THR A 243 -0.65 8.72 20.35
N PRO A 244 -1.17 7.51 20.64
CA PRO A 244 -0.39 6.47 21.31
C PRO A 244 0.82 6.06 20.46
N LYS A 245 1.94 5.75 21.12
CA LYS A 245 3.09 5.11 20.48
C LYS A 245 2.97 3.61 20.68
N PHE A 246 2.43 2.90 19.69
CA PHE A 246 2.20 1.46 19.80
C PHE A 246 3.49 0.64 19.78
N ALA A 247 4.57 1.19 19.21
CA ALA A 247 5.88 0.57 19.16
C ALA A 247 6.83 1.20 20.20
N ASN A 248 6.68 0.79 21.47
CA ASN A 248 7.50 1.34 22.56
C ASN A 248 8.94 0.81 22.48
N GLY A 249 9.93 1.69 22.63
CA GLY A 249 11.36 1.34 22.51
C GLY A 249 11.88 1.15 21.08
N ILE A 250 11.05 1.37 20.06
CA ILE A 250 11.46 1.41 18.66
C ILE A 250 11.48 2.87 18.19
N TYR A 251 12.57 3.24 17.52
CA TYR A 251 12.88 4.62 17.14
C TYR A 251 12.70 4.85 15.65
N ALA A 252 12.30 6.06 15.27
CA ALA A 252 12.42 6.50 13.89
C ALA A 252 13.90 6.68 13.50
N PRO A 253 14.27 6.56 12.21
CA PRO A 253 15.62 6.89 11.73
C PRO A 253 16.01 8.32 12.07
N THR A 254 15.04 9.24 12.09
CA THR A 254 15.20 10.63 12.50
C THR A 254 14.08 10.97 13.49
N SER A 255 14.45 11.32 14.73
CA SER A 255 13.52 11.75 15.79
C SER A 255 13.41 13.28 15.84
N LEU A 256 12.44 13.84 16.59
CA LEU A 256 12.39 15.30 16.76
C LEU A 256 13.65 15.85 17.43
N TYR A 257 14.32 15.04 18.26
CA TYR A 257 15.62 15.43 18.82
C TYR A 257 16.64 15.66 17.70
N ASP A 258 16.77 14.70 16.78
CA ASP A 258 17.72 14.77 15.67
C ASP A 258 17.39 15.92 14.71
N LEU A 259 16.10 16.14 14.44
CA LEU A 259 15.64 17.23 13.58
C LEU A 259 15.90 18.60 14.21
N MET A 260 15.55 18.79 15.49
CA MET A 260 15.79 20.06 16.17
C MET A 260 17.29 20.35 16.25
N GLU A 261 18.13 19.33 16.49
CA GLU A 261 19.59 19.46 16.46
C GLU A 261 20.08 19.96 15.09
N GLU A 262 19.54 19.41 13.99
CA GLU A 262 19.81 19.87 12.62
C GLU A 262 19.40 21.34 12.39
N VAL A 263 18.25 21.80 12.93
CA VAL A 263 17.82 23.21 12.81
C VAL A 263 18.83 24.16 13.48
N TYR A 264 19.32 23.81 14.68
CA TYR A 264 20.37 24.56 15.36
C TYR A 264 21.67 24.56 14.57
N GLU A 265 22.04 23.41 14.01
CA GLU A 265 23.28 23.24 13.29
C GLU A 265 23.29 24.00 11.95
N ARG A 266 22.16 24.03 11.25
CA ARG A 266 21.99 24.82 10.02
C ARG A 266 22.28 26.30 10.26
N LYS A 267 21.86 26.86 11.39
CA LYS A 267 22.18 28.26 11.76
C LYS A 267 23.67 28.46 12.01
N LYS A 268 24.33 27.52 12.70
CA LYS A 268 25.79 27.59 12.90
C LYS A 268 26.53 27.50 11.57
N ARG A 269 26.14 26.57 10.68
CA ARG A 269 26.70 26.41 9.34
C ARG A 269 26.55 27.69 8.52
N ALA A 270 25.37 28.29 8.52
CA ALA A 270 25.12 29.57 7.85
C ALA A 270 25.96 30.73 8.41
N ALA A 271 26.17 30.78 9.73
CA ALA A 271 26.95 31.84 10.38
C ALA A 271 28.47 31.69 10.19
N GLN A 272 28.97 30.45 10.11
CA GLN A 272 30.41 30.15 10.04
C GLN A 272 30.92 29.96 8.59
N GLY A 273 30.04 29.68 7.62
CA GLY A 273 30.42 29.46 6.23
C GLY A 273 31.46 28.34 6.09
N ASP A 274 32.53 28.59 5.34
CA ASP A 274 33.59 27.61 5.08
C ASP A 274 34.39 27.20 6.33
N SER A 275 34.30 27.98 7.42
CA SER A 275 34.96 27.65 8.70
C SER A 275 34.14 26.68 9.57
N TYR A 276 32.93 26.33 9.14
CA TYR A 276 32.04 25.42 9.85
C TYR A 276 32.67 24.03 10.03
N SER A 277 32.50 23.45 11.22
CA SER A 277 32.85 22.05 11.50
C SER A 277 31.78 21.40 12.36
N VAL A 278 31.43 20.16 12.02
CA VAL A 278 30.49 19.32 12.80
C VAL A 278 31.00 18.93 14.19
N GLY A 279 32.22 19.34 14.56
CA GLY A 279 32.84 19.02 15.86
C GLY A 279 33.25 17.56 16.00
N ASP A 280 33.51 17.13 17.23
CA ASP A 280 33.91 15.77 17.54
C ASP A 280 32.74 14.79 17.37
N VAL A 281 33.02 13.63 16.77
CA VAL A 281 32.04 12.58 16.52
C VAL A 281 32.28 11.43 17.48
N SER A 282 31.24 10.98 18.17
CA SER A 282 31.30 9.81 19.07
C SER A 282 30.51 8.65 18.48
N TRP A 283 31.10 7.45 18.51
CA TRP A 283 30.44 6.21 18.13
C TRP A 283 29.14 6.02 18.91
N TYR A 284 29.20 6.08 20.24
CA TYR A 284 28.04 5.78 21.09
C TYR A 284 26.99 6.89 21.13
N LYS A 285 27.38 8.17 20.94
CA LYS A 285 26.42 9.29 20.98
C LYS A 285 25.78 9.58 19.63
N HIS A 286 26.53 9.43 18.54
CA HIS A 286 26.13 9.96 17.23
C HIS A 286 25.91 8.87 16.17
N ILE A 287 26.74 7.83 16.14
CA ILE A 287 26.72 6.86 15.03
C ILE A 287 25.89 5.62 15.37
N TRP A 288 26.17 4.97 16.50
CA TRP A 288 25.45 3.78 16.94
C TRP A 288 23.94 4.01 17.04
N PRO A 289 23.44 5.14 17.59
CA PRO A 289 22.01 5.42 17.60
C PRO A 289 21.37 5.42 16.21
N LEU A 290 22.08 5.89 15.18
CA LEU A 290 21.59 5.88 13.80
C LEU A 290 21.59 4.47 13.21
N LEU A 291 22.66 3.69 13.44
CA LEU A 291 22.82 2.35 12.86
C LEU A 291 21.98 1.28 13.55
N GLN A 292 21.63 1.43 14.83
CA GLN A 292 20.76 0.46 15.50
C GLN A 292 19.27 0.61 15.12
N ARG A 293 18.86 1.77 14.60
CA ARG A 293 17.45 2.07 14.27
C ARG A 293 16.86 1.17 13.18
N PRO A 294 17.52 0.90 12.03
CA PRO A 294 16.95 0.01 11.01
C PRO A 294 16.72 -1.43 11.48
N PRO A 295 17.65 -2.09 12.21
CA PRO A 295 17.36 -3.38 12.81
C PRO A 295 16.23 -3.34 13.85
N LEU A 296 16.10 -2.28 14.65
CA LEU A 296 14.94 -2.14 15.55
C LEU A 296 13.61 -2.01 14.77
N LEU A 297 13.61 -1.28 13.67
CA LEU A 297 12.45 -1.13 12.79
C LEU A 297 12.02 -2.44 12.11
N SER A 298 12.93 -3.41 11.94
CA SER A 298 12.63 -4.72 11.33
C SER A 298 11.52 -5.49 12.05
N TRP A 299 11.34 -5.25 13.34
CA TRP A 299 10.31 -5.90 14.15
C TRP A 299 8.89 -5.38 13.87
N VAL A 300 8.79 -4.22 13.24
CA VAL A 300 7.53 -3.50 13.00
C VAL A 300 7.30 -3.15 11.53
N ASN A 301 8.25 -3.45 10.64
CA ASN A 301 8.18 -3.14 9.22
C ASN A 301 8.83 -4.24 8.35
N GLY A 302 8.06 -4.78 7.40
CA GLY A 302 8.50 -5.88 6.54
C GLY A 302 9.68 -5.54 5.63
N GLN A 303 9.77 -4.31 5.12
CA GLN A 303 10.88 -3.89 4.27
C GLN A 303 12.19 -3.74 5.05
N ALA A 304 12.13 -3.12 6.24
CA ALA A 304 13.25 -3.09 7.17
C ALA A 304 13.67 -4.51 7.57
N ASN A 305 12.72 -5.43 7.74
CA ASN A 305 13.00 -6.84 8.01
C ASN A 305 13.74 -7.54 6.88
N GLY A 306 13.44 -7.25 5.62
CA GLY A 306 14.16 -7.82 4.48
C GLY A 306 15.66 -7.45 4.48
N GLY A 307 15.99 -6.20 4.80
CA GLY A 307 17.38 -5.71 4.77
C GLY A 307 18.16 -5.80 6.09
N HIS A 308 17.47 -5.69 7.23
CA HIS A 308 18.05 -5.50 8.56
C HIS A 308 17.48 -6.42 9.64
N GLY A 309 16.63 -7.39 9.27
CA GLY A 309 16.09 -8.35 10.22
C GLY A 309 17.14 -9.34 10.75
N PRO A 310 16.79 -10.20 11.72
CA PRO A 310 17.70 -11.14 12.36
C PRO A 310 18.50 -12.06 11.43
N ASN A 311 17.95 -12.35 10.24
CA ASN A 311 18.57 -13.21 9.22
C ASN A 311 19.21 -12.44 8.06
N SER A 312 19.18 -11.11 8.08
CA SER A 312 19.64 -10.28 6.98
C SER A 312 21.08 -9.83 7.16
N ALA A 313 21.80 -9.68 6.04
CA ALA A 313 23.19 -9.24 6.03
C ALA A 313 23.40 -7.82 6.60
N GLY A 314 22.36 -6.98 6.63
CA GLY A 314 22.39 -5.63 7.19
C GLY A 314 22.05 -5.55 8.68
N ASN A 315 22.04 -6.66 9.41
CA ASN A 315 21.78 -6.65 10.84
C ASN A 315 22.98 -6.08 11.64
N PHE A 316 22.94 -4.78 11.92
CA PHE A 316 24.02 -4.09 12.62
C PHE A 316 24.16 -4.47 14.11
N PHE A 317 23.24 -5.25 14.68
CA PHE A 317 23.45 -5.84 16.00
C PHE A 317 24.46 -7.00 16.00
N ASP A 318 24.74 -7.61 14.84
CA ASP A 318 25.77 -8.66 14.75
C ASP A 318 27.13 -8.16 15.28
N GLU A 319 27.80 -9.02 16.05
CA GLU A 319 29.06 -8.67 16.72
C GLU A 319 30.16 -8.33 15.70
N GLY A 320 30.19 -9.02 14.55
CA GLY A 320 31.14 -8.74 13.47
C GLY A 320 30.93 -7.36 12.87
N TRP A 321 29.66 -6.93 12.69
CA TRP A 321 29.34 -5.57 12.28
C TRP A 321 29.78 -4.55 13.34
N GLN A 322 29.40 -4.72 14.60
CA GLN A 322 29.76 -3.76 15.65
C GLN A 322 31.27 -3.59 15.80
N ASN A 323 32.03 -4.69 15.77
CA ASN A 323 33.49 -4.68 15.85
C ASN A 323 34.10 -3.94 14.65
N SER A 324 33.63 -4.22 13.43
CA SER A 324 34.15 -3.59 12.21
C SER A 324 33.80 -2.10 12.12
N LEU A 325 32.59 -1.71 12.52
CA LEU A 325 32.09 -0.35 12.38
C LEU A 325 32.58 0.59 13.48
N SER A 326 32.96 0.06 14.64
CA SER A 326 33.56 0.83 15.74
C SER A 326 35.09 0.92 15.67
N ASP A 327 35.76 0.05 14.90
CA ASP A 327 37.20 0.18 14.65
C ASP A 327 37.50 1.40 13.76
N LYS A 328 38.45 2.23 14.18
CA LYS A 328 38.89 3.47 13.50
C LYS A 328 39.99 3.21 12.48
N SER A 329 40.58 2.02 12.49
CA SER A 329 41.71 1.68 11.64
C SER A 329 41.37 1.81 10.15
N LYS A 330 42.41 1.98 9.33
CA LYS A 330 42.30 2.03 7.87
C LYS A 330 41.82 0.71 7.27
N VAL A 331 41.98 -0.42 7.98
CA VAL A 331 41.53 -1.75 7.53
C VAL A 331 40.01 -1.78 7.35
N HIS A 332 39.26 -1.17 8.27
CA HIS A 332 37.80 -1.17 8.25
C HIS A 332 37.19 0.07 7.58
N GLU A 333 38.01 0.99 7.03
CA GLU A 333 37.51 2.19 6.35
C GLU A 333 36.61 1.84 5.16
N ALA A 334 36.96 0.82 4.37
CA ALA A 334 36.16 0.40 3.22
C ALA A 334 34.75 -0.05 3.61
N ILE A 335 34.61 -0.77 4.74
CA ILE A 335 33.31 -1.23 5.25
C ILE A 335 32.48 -0.03 5.73
N ARG A 336 33.08 0.89 6.51
CA ARG A 336 32.39 2.11 6.95
C ARG A 336 31.94 2.97 5.76
N LYS A 337 32.80 3.08 4.73
CA LYS A 337 32.46 3.74 3.46
C LYS A 337 31.36 3.01 2.68
N GLY A 338 31.32 1.68 2.72
CA GLY A 338 30.23 0.89 2.14
C GLY A 338 28.87 1.20 2.78
N VAL A 339 28.83 1.39 4.11
CA VAL A 339 27.60 1.77 4.82
C VAL A 339 27.13 3.17 4.42
N ILE A 340 28.01 4.18 4.41
CA ILE A 340 27.60 5.54 4.01
C ILE A 340 27.18 5.62 2.54
N MET A 341 27.76 4.80 1.64
CA MET A 341 27.33 4.71 0.24
C MET A 341 25.90 4.20 0.08
N ARG A 342 25.34 3.54 1.10
CA ARG A 342 23.93 3.12 1.13
C ARG A 342 23.02 4.21 1.71
N MET A 343 23.55 5.24 2.34
CA MET A 343 22.75 6.32 2.94
C MET A 343 22.31 7.32 1.89
N ARG A 344 21.02 7.69 1.94
CA ARG A 344 20.47 8.73 1.07
C ARG A 344 21.05 10.09 1.47
N LEU A 345 21.46 10.85 0.47
CA LEU A 345 22.01 12.18 0.63
C LEU A 345 20.95 13.12 1.21
N PRO A 346 21.34 14.05 2.11
CA PRO A 346 20.42 14.99 2.73
C PRO A 346 19.60 15.79 1.72
N GLU A 347 18.31 15.94 1.99
CA GLU A 347 17.39 16.75 1.17
C GLU A 347 17.71 18.25 1.24
N THR A 348 18.13 18.72 2.42
CA THR A 348 18.26 20.15 2.75
C THR A 348 19.47 20.82 2.10
N ASN A 349 20.39 20.05 1.52
CA ASN A 349 21.58 20.57 0.86
C ASN A 349 21.50 20.40 -0.66
N LYS A 350 21.29 21.52 -1.36
CA LYS A 350 21.14 21.58 -2.82
C LYS A 350 22.34 21.04 -3.60
N LYS A 351 23.55 21.00 -3.00
CA LYS A 351 24.75 20.42 -3.64
C LYS A 351 24.57 18.94 -3.99
N TYR A 352 23.63 18.27 -3.32
CA TYR A 352 23.34 16.85 -3.54
C TYR A 352 22.18 16.60 -4.50
N ASP A 353 21.47 17.62 -5.00
CA ASP A 353 20.23 17.44 -5.77
C ASP A 353 20.41 16.50 -6.97
N SER A 354 21.44 16.72 -7.79
CA SER A 354 21.74 15.87 -8.96
C SER A 354 22.10 14.44 -8.58
N ALA A 355 22.89 14.24 -7.52
CA ALA A 355 23.30 12.91 -7.07
C ALA A 355 22.13 12.16 -6.40
N ARG A 356 21.25 12.88 -5.69
CA ARG A 356 20.10 12.34 -4.98
C ARG A 356 19.03 11.80 -5.93
N ALA A 357 18.87 12.38 -7.12
CA ALA A 357 18.02 11.83 -8.18
C ALA A 357 18.40 10.37 -8.51
N GLY A 358 19.71 10.08 -8.57
CA GLY A 358 20.24 8.73 -8.75
C GLY A 358 20.04 7.80 -7.55
N GLN A 359 19.50 8.28 -6.43
CA GLN A 359 19.20 7.47 -5.24
C GLN A 359 17.72 7.10 -5.11
N ALA A 360 16.83 7.60 -5.96
CA ALA A 360 15.37 7.46 -5.85
C ALA A 360 14.84 6.05 -6.20
N TYR A 361 15.32 5.01 -5.50
CA TYR A 361 14.84 3.62 -5.58
C TYR A 361 15.20 2.83 -4.30
N PRO A 362 14.61 1.64 -4.07
CA PRO A 362 14.71 0.85 -2.82
C PRO A 362 16.09 0.38 -2.34
N TYR A 363 17.17 0.69 -3.06
CA TYR A 363 18.53 0.29 -2.67
C TYR A 363 19.10 1.17 -1.56
N PHE A 364 18.69 2.43 -1.45
CA PHE A 364 19.24 3.38 -0.49
C PHE A 364 18.41 3.44 0.80
N MET A 365 19.08 3.75 1.91
CA MET A 365 18.52 3.85 3.25
C MET A 365 18.32 5.31 3.68
N PRO A 366 17.26 5.61 4.46
CA PRO A 366 16.16 4.70 4.81
C PRO A 366 15.22 4.45 3.63
N TRP A 367 14.67 3.24 3.52
CA TRP A 367 13.60 2.94 2.57
C TRP A 367 12.23 3.27 3.20
N LEU A 368 12.01 4.56 3.39
CA LEU A 368 10.76 5.15 3.87
C LEU A 368 10.32 6.28 2.92
N SER A 369 9.03 6.58 2.91
CA SER A 369 8.43 7.75 2.25
C SER A 369 9.06 9.04 2.77
N GLY A 370 9.09 10.06 1.91
CA GLY A 370 9.64 11.38 2.20
C GLY A 370 8.56 12.45 2.30
N ASP A 371 8.97 13.71 2.42
CA ASP A 371 8.05 14.83 2.57
C ASP A 371 7.37 15.23 1.26
N GLY A 372 7.84 14.70 0.13
CA GLY A 372 7.17 14.78 -1.18
C GLY A 372 6.00 13.80 -1.35
N GLY A 373 5.75 12.92 -0.36
CA GLY A 373 4.69 11.93 -0.42
C GLY A 373 5.22 10.49 -0.49
N ARG A 374 4.37 9.56 -0.97
CA ARG A 374 4.69 8.13 -1.04
C ARG A 374 5.86 7.87 -1.99
N THR A 375 6.80 7.01 -1.58
CA THR A 375 7.98 6.62 -2.37
C THR A 375 7.65 6.30 -3.82
N THR A 376 8.20 7.08 -4.75
CA THR A 376 7.99 6.97 -6.19
C THR A 376 9.36 6.89 -6.88
N ALA A 377 9.62 5.80 -7.59
CA ALA A 377 10.91 5.59 -8.24
C ALA A 377 11.23 6.72 -9.23
N GLY A 378 12.44 7.26 -9.16
CA GLY A 378 12.87 8.41 -9.96
C GLY A 378 12.58 9.78 -9.32
N ASP A 379 11.74 9.86 -8.28
CA ASP A 379 11.48 11.10 -7.54
C ASP A 379 12.15 11.08 -6.15
N PRO A 380 13.29 11.77 -5.98
CA PRO A 380 14.00 11.78 -4.70
C PRO A 380 13.25 12.47 -3.55
N SER A 381 12.28 13.36 -3.83
CA SER A 381 11.53 14.08 -2.79
C SER A 381 10.57 13.17 -2.02
N THR A 382 10.17 12.07 -2.65
CA THR A 382 9.26 11.07 -2.07
C THR A 382 9.96 10.02 -1.21
N PHE A 383 11.27 10.14 -0.98
CA PHE A 383 12.02 9.24 -0.09
C PHE A 383 12.64 9.98 1.09
N ALA A 384 12.53 9.40 2.29
CA ALA A 384 13.19 9.94 3.47
C ALA A 384 14.72 9.90 3.31
N SER A 385 15.37 10.95 3.81
CA SER A 385 16.82 11.06 3.95
C SER A 385 17.21 11.30 5.40
N VAL A 386 18.47 11.02 5.73
CA VAL A 386 19.04 11.47 7.02
C VAL A 386 19.25 12.99 6.98
N THR A 387 19.33 13.62 8.15
CA THR A 387 19.63 15.06 8.23
C THR A 387 21.05 15.36 7.75
N GLU A 388 21.32 16.62 7.37
CA GLU A 388 22.68 17.02 6.98
C GLU A 388 23.68 16.82 8.12
N LEU A 389 23.30 17.13 9.36
CA LEU A 389 24.11 16.86 10.56
C LEU A 389 24.40 15.36 10.75
N GLN A 390 23.41 14.48 10.58
CA GLN A 390 23.62 13.03 10.64
C GLN A 390 24.61 12.57 9.55
N TYR A 391 24.48 13.09 8.34
CA TYR A 391 25.34 12.75 7.22
C TYR A 391 26.78 13.26 7.41
N ASP A 392 26.97 14.50 7.89
CA ASP A 392 28.28 15.08 8.20
C ASP A 392 29.02 14.26 9.28
N ARG A 393 28.29 13.78 10.29
CA ARG A 393 28.81 12.86 11.31
C ARG A 393 29.22 11.51 10.71
N LEU A 394 28.42 10.96 9.80
CA LEU A 394 28.74 9.72 9.07
C LEU A 394 30.00 9.87 8.20
N ILE A 395 30.23 11.03 7.56
CA ILE A 395 31.45 11.27 6.79
C ILE A 395 32.68 11.13 7.69
N LYS A 396 32.74 11.90 8.79
CA LYS A 396 33.87 11.83 9.75
C LYS A 396 34.05 10.42 10.32
N TRP A 397 32.96 9.74 10.67
CA TRP A 397 32.99 8.36 11.11
C TRP A 397 33.59 7.42 10.07
N SER A 398 33.16 7.54 8.81
CA SER A 398 33.66 6.70 7.72
C SER A 398 35.17 6.83 7.53
N GLU A 399 35.72 8.02 7.76
CA GLU A 399 37.15 8.32 7.64
C GLU A 399 38.01 7.84 8.83
N GLY A 400 37.37 7.40 9.92
CA GLY A 400 38.04 6.97 11.16
C GLY A 400 38.16 8.08 12.21
N SER A 401 37.57 9.25 11.98
CA SER A 401 37.67 10.45 12.81
C SER A 401 36.55 10.51 13.85
N PHE A 402 36.55 9.59 14.81
CA PHE A 402 35.55 9.52 15.88
C PHE A 402 36.12 8.96 17.20
N ASP A 403 35.45 9.21 18.33
CA ASP A 403 35.74 8.57 19.62
C ASP A 403 34.89 7.30 19.84
N THR A 404 35.41 6.40 20.67
CA THR A 404 34.76 5.12 21.02
C THR A 404 34.61 5.01 22.53
N THR A 405 34.57 6.15 23.23
CA THR A 405 34.44 6.18 24.68
C THR A 405 33.01 5.81 25.03
N ALA A 406 32.84 4.69 25.76
CA ALA A 406 31.52 4.24 26.19
C ALA A 406 30.83 5.34 27.02
N VAL A 407 29.55 5.56 26.73
CA VAL A 407 28.70 6.48 27.48
C VAL A 407 27.97 5.68 28.55
N LYS A 408 27.97 6.20 29.78
CA LYS A 408 27.20 5.59 30.86
C LYS A 408 25.71 5.69 30.55
N THR A 409 25.04 4.54 30.53
CA THR A 409 23.58 4.44 30.41
C THR A 409 22.95 4.30 31.79
N TYR A 410 21.68 4.69 31.89
CA TYR A 410 20.92 4.67 33.13
C TYR A 410 19.59 3.97 32.89
N GLN A 411 19.00 3.40 33.94
CA GLN A 411 17.64 2.86 33.93
C GLN A 411 16.71 3.62 34.87
N ASN A 412 17.26 4.26 35.91
CA ASN A 412 16.52 5.16 36.78
C ASN A 412 16.96 6.60 36.55
N PHE A 413 16.00 7.51 36.56
CA PHE A 413 16.25 8.94 36.36
C PHE A 413 17.11 9.55 37.48
N ASP A 414 16.85 9.17 38.72
CA ASP A 414 17.54 9.74 39.89
C ASP A 414 19.03 9.33 39.98
N ASP A 415 19.46 8.33 39.20
CA ASP A 415 20.86 7.91 39.09
C ASP A 415 21.67 8.81 38.14
N ILE A 416 21.00 9.62 37.31
CA ILE A 416 21.63 10.59 36.41
C ILE A 416 22.16 11.76 37.24
N PRO A 417 23.41 12.21 37.05
CA PRO A 417 23.94 13.40 37.72
C PRO A 417 23.01 14.60 37.54
N VAL A 418 22.77 15.37 38.62
CA VAL A 418 21.77 16.44 38.63
C VAL A 418 22.01 17.51 37.56
N GLU A 419 23.28 17.72 37.21
CA GLU A 419 23.73 18.61 36.15
C GLU A 419 23.37 18.11 34.73
N GLU A 420 23.26 16.80 34.53
CA GLU A 420 22.92 16.18 33.25
C GLU A 420 21.39 15.97 33.09
N GLN A 421 20.67 15.86 34.21
CA GLN A 421 19.23 15.61 34.26
C GLN A 421 18.37 16.50 33.34
N PRO A 422 18.57 17.83 33.24
CA PRO A 422 17.78 18.67 32.33
C PRO A 422 17.94 18.28 30.85
N SER A 423 19.17 17.97 30.44
CA SER A 423 19.47 17.54 29.06
C SER A 423 18.95 16.13 28.79
N ALA A 424 19.03 15.23 29.77
CA ALA A 424 18.48 13.89 29.71
C ALA A 424 16.96 13.90 29.52
N LEU A 425 16.23 14.75 30.26
CA LEU A 425 14.79 14.90 30.10
C LEU A 425 14.40 15.37 28.70
N THR A 426 15.13 16.37 28.21
CA THR A 426 14.90 16.94 26.88
C THR A 426 15.10 15.87 25.80
N LYS A 427 16.21 15.13 25.89
CA LYS A 427 16.50 14.06 24.93
C LYS A 427 15.49 12.91 25.02
N ALA A 428 15.20 12.40 26.22
CA ALA A 428 14.27 11.29 26.42
C ALA A 428 12.86 11.60 25.87
N ALA A 429 12.38 12.83 26.06
CA ALA A 429 11.08 13.26 25.54
C ALA A 429 11.07 13.33 24.00
N LEU A 430 12.14 13.83 23.39
CA LEU A 430 12.21 14.13 21.94
C LEU A 430 12.70 12.95 21.09
N GLU A 431 13.51 12.04 21.62
CA GLU A 431 14.01 10.90 20.84
C GLU A 431 12.94 9.82 20.61
N ALA A 432 11.88 9.84 21.42
CA ALA A 432 10.75 8.92 21.36
C ALA A 432 9.80 9.17 20.17
N THR A 433 9.96 10.29 19.47
CA THR A 433 9.00 10.82 18.49
C THR A 433 9.48 10.66 17.05
N ILE A 434 8.58 10.93 16.10
CA ILE A 434 8.92 11.02 14.68
C ILE A 434 9.45 12.43 14.38
N GLY A 435 10.67 12.51 13.83
CA GLY A 435 11.24 13.75 13.31
C GLY A 435 11.16 13.89 11.81
N ALA A 436 11.27 12.78 11.06
CA ALA A 436 11.08 12.77 9.62
C ALA A 436 10.60 11.37 9.14
N PRO A 437 9.82 11.29 8.04
CA PRO A 437 9.22 12.41 7.29
C PRO A 437 8.09 13.12 8.07
N LEU A 438 7.69 14.32 7.63
CA LEU A 438 6.65 15.18 8.21
C LEU A 438 5.52 15.47 7.20
N TYR A 439 4.89 14.41 6.67
CA TYR A 439 3.75 14.48 5.74
C TYR A 439 2.51 13.71 6.25
N PRO A 440 1.64 14.32 7.07
CA PRO A 440 1.86 15.53 7.84
C PRO A 440 2.79 15.29 9.03
N GLY A 441 3.06 14.05 9.46
CA GLY A 441 3.78 13.71 10.69
C GLY A 441 2.86 13.12 11.78
N ILE A 442 3.42 12.68 12.91
CA ILE A 442 2.66 12.09 14.03
C ILE A 442 2.49 13.09 15.19
N GLU A 443 3.60 13.50 15.82
CA GLU A 443 3.54 14.41 16.98
C GLU A 443 3.53 15.90 16.60
N MET A 444 4.27 16.25 15.56
CA MET A 444 4.34 17.58 14.95
C MET A 444 4.35 17.44 13.43
N SER A 445 4.11 18.54 12.73
CA SER A 445 4.22 18.58 11.28
C SER A 445 5.51 19.26 10.82
N TRP A 446 5.60 19.59 9.54
CA TRP A 446 6.75 20.25 8.89
C TRP A 446 7.16 21.56 9.60
N ASN A 447 6.27 22.16 10.39
CA ASN A 447 6.59 23.29 11.26
C ASN A 447 7.69 22.97 12.29
N ALA A 448 7.95 21.70 12.59
CA ALA A 448 9.12 21.28 13.38
C ALA A 448 10.45 21.63 12.70
N GLU A 449 10.49 21.84 11.39
CA GLU A 449 11.70 22.28 10.67
C GLU A 449 11.87 23.81 10.60
N ASP A 450 10.81 24.57 10.93
CA ASP A 450 10.82 26.02 10.78
C ASP A 450 11.68 26.68 11.87
N ASP A 451 12.81 27.25 11.47
CA ASP A 451 13.70 27.94 12.40
C ASP A 451 13.02 29.10 13.15
N LYS A 452 11.92 29.66 12.62
CA LYS A 452 11.25 30.80 13.22
C LYS A 452 10.56 30.47 14.53
N ILE A 453 10.20 29.20 14.77
CA ILE A 453 9.49 28.81 16.00
C ILE A 453 10.43 28.57 17.19
N TYR A 454 11.74 28.47 16.96
CA TYR A 454 12.73 28.13 18.00
C TYR A 454 13.45 29.36 18.55
N ASP A 455 13.67 29.37 19.87
CA ASP A 455 14.61 30.30 20.51
C ASP A 455 16.04 29.75 20.37
N PHE A 456 16.90 30.49 19.65
CA PHE A 456 18.30 30.10 19.44
C PHE A 456 19.21 30.42 20.63
N ASN A 457 18.75 31.23 21.59
CA ASN A 457 19.48 31.49 22.83
C ASN A 457 19.24 30.39 23.87
N THR A 458 18.18 29.60 23.69
CA THR A 458 17.78 28.53 24.61
C THR A 458 17.49 27.26 23.83
N PRO A 459 18.43 26.29 23.79
CA PRO A 459 18.27 25.05 23.03
C PRO A 459 16.94 24.34 23.30
N PHE A 460 16.37 23.76 22.23
CA PHE A 460 15.11 23.01 22.18
C PHE A 460 13.87 23.76 22.69
N THR A 461 13.92 25.09 22.80
CA THR A 461 12.80 25.90 23.32
C THR A 461 11.99 26.55 22.22
N ILE A 462 10.67 26.45 22.32
CA ILE A 462 9.73 27.14 21.43
C ILE A 462 9.52 28.57 21.91
N LYS A 463 9.58 29.50 20.96
CA LYS A 463 9.37 30.94 21.17
C LYS A 463 8.02 31.24 21.87
N PRO A 464 7.95 32.20 22.81
CA PRO A 464 6.71 32.54 23.51
C PRO A 464 5.55 33.01 22.61
N GLU A 465 5.87 33.50 21.40
CA GLU A 465 4.92 34.01 20.40
C GLU A 465 4.14 32.90 19.68
N VAL A 466 4.62 31.66 19.73
CA VAL A 466 3.88 30.49 19.21
C VAL A 466 2.76 30.14 20.18
N ASN A 467 1.51 30.26 19.73
CA ASN A 467 0.34 30.12 20.59
C ASN A 467 0.02 28.65 20.86
N ALA A 468 -0.86 28.40 21.84
CA ALA A 468 -1.41 27.07 22.05
C ALA A 468 -2.20 26.62 20.80
N GLY A 469 -2.06 25.35 20.42
CA GLY A 469 -2.66 24.75 19.25
C GLY A 469 -1.89 24.97 17.94
N ASP A 470 -0.85 25.80 17.93
CA ASP A 470 -0.11 26.13 16.70
C ASP A 470 0.83 25.00 16.26
N LEU A 471 1.24 24.11 17.16
CA LEU A 471 2.18 23.04 16.84
C LEU A 471 1.49 21.84 16.14
N THR A 472 0.22 21.58 16.44
CA THR A 472 -0.52 20.39 15.98
C THR A 472 -1.62 20.69 14.95
N ARG A 473 -1.94 21.96 14.69
CA ARG A 473 -3.03 22.36 13.76
C ARG A 473 -2.91 21.83 12.34
N PHE A 474 -1.69 21.49 11.89
CA PHE A 474 -1.39 20.97 10.55
C PHE A 474 -1.68 19.47 10.41
N LEU A 475 -1.80 18.74 11.53
CA LEU A 475 -2.00 17.29 11.53
C LEU A 475 -3.41 16.92 11.05
N SER A 476 -3.59 15.64 10.73
CA SER A 476 -4.87 15.06 10.29
C SER A 476 -5.99 15.25 11.32
N LEU A 477 -7.21 15.45 10.80
CA LEU A 477 -8.45 15.57 11.54
C LEU A 477 -9.53 14.62 10.95
N PRO A 478 -9.90 13.54 11.67
CA PRO A 478 -9.31 13.08 12.93
C PRO A 478 -7.98 12.35 12.74
N TRP A 479 -7.09 12.38 13.74
CA TRP A 479 -5.77 11.74 13.66
C TRP A 479 -5.81 10.25 13.28
N GLN A 480 -6.87 9.52 13.63
CA GLN A 480 -7.02 8.09 13.31
C GLN A 480 -7.13 7.82 11.81
N SER A 481 -7.55 8.81 11.02
CA SER A 481 -7.62 8.67 9.55
C SER A 481 -6.23 8.47 8.97
N ASP A 482 -5.34 9.43 9.23
CA ASP A 482 -3.93 9.37 8.82
C ASP A 482 -3.19 8.20 9.49
N PHE A 483 -3.49 7.92 10.75
CA PHE A 483 -2.88 6.79 11.47
C PHE A 483 -3.20 5.43 10.85
N TYR A 484 -4.35 5.27 10.19
CA TYR A 484 -4.61 4.09 9.36
C TYR A 484 -3.88 4.17 8.02
N MET A 485 -3.94 5.31 7.34
CA MET A 485 -3.42 5.52 5.99
C MET A 485 -1.89 5.45 5.91
N CYS A 486 -1.19 5.76 7.00
CA CYS A 486 0.26 5.64 7.14
C CYS A 486 0.76 4.21 7.30
N ARG A 487 0.14 3.29 6.53
CA ARG A 487 0.58 1.92 6.30
C ARG A 487 1.64 1.90 5.21
N SER A 488 2.67 1.08 5.39
CA SER A 488 3.74 0.85 4.42
C SER A 488 4.58 2.11 4.14
N TYR A 489 5.86 2.08 4.52
CA TYR A 489 6.88 3.09 4.22
C TYR A 489 6.83 4.40 5.02
N TRP A 490 5.86 4.64 5.90
CA TRP A 490 5.79 5.91 6.66
C TRP A 490 6.47 5.84 8.04
N TRP A 491 5.70 5.61 9.12
CA TRP A 491 6.19 5.73 10.51
C TRP A 491 6.04 4.46 11.35
N PRO A 492 6.70 3.34 10.96
CA PRO A 492 6.56 2.06 11.63
C PRO A 492 6.95 2.06 13.12
N SER A 493 7.78 3.01 13.57
CA SER A 493 8.18 3.15 14.99
C SER A 493 7.12 3.80 15.89
N ALA A 494 6.06 4.39 15.33
CA ALA A 494 4.91 4.88 16.08
C ALA A 494 3.66 4.03 15.80
N ARG A 495 3.46 3.67 14.54
CA ARG A 495 2.37 2.86 14.00
C ARG A 495 2.97 1.64 13.29
N PRO A 496 3.03 0.45 13.91
CA PRO A 496 3.60 -0.74 13.29
C PRO A 496 2.86 -1.15 12.01
N ASP A 497 3.59 -1.69 11.02
CA ASP A 497 3.02 -2.28 9.80
C ASP A 497 2.79 -3.79 9.98
N THR A 498 3.85 -4.49 10.38
CA THR A 498 3.88 -5.95 10.52
C THR A 498 4.54 -6.34 11.81
N VAL A 499 4.03 -7.34 12.53
CA VAL A 499 4.45 -7.65 13.91
C VAL A 499 4.63 -9.14 14.13
N VAL A 500 5.42 -9.49 15.14
CA VAL A 500 5.46 -10.83 15.76
C VAL A 500 4.41 -10.88 16.85
N THR A 501 3.62 -11.95 16.96
CA THR A 501 2.67 -12.08 18.08
C THR A 501 3.32 -12.73 19.29
N GLU A 502 2.82 -12.41 20.50
CA GLU A 502 3.26 -13.07 21.73
C GLU A 502 3.05 -14.60 21.68
N GLU A 503 2.02 -15.08 20.99
CA GLU A 503 1.80 -16.50 20.73
C GLU A 503 2.94 -17.11 19.92
N ASP A 504 3.31 -16.51 18.79
CA ASP A 504 4.41 -17.00 17.94
C ASP A 504 5.75 -16.99 18.72
N TYR A 505 6.00 -15.95 19.52
CA TYR A 505 7.16 -15.88 20.41
C TYR A 505 7.20 -17.04 21.42
N ASN A 506 6.07 -17.33 22.08
CA ASN A 506 6.00 -18.41 23.05
C ASN A 506 6.21 -19.79 22.40
N ILE A 507 5.65 -20.01 21.21
CA ILE A 507 5.85 -21.27 20.45
C ILE A 507 7.32 -21.43 20.04
N VAL A 508 7.93 -20.37 19.50
CA VAL A 508 9.33 -20.42 19.06
C VAL A 508 10.29 -20.56 20.24
N SER A 509 10.10 -19.79 21.31
CA SER A 509 10.98 -19.82 22.49
C SER A 509 11.02 -21.19 23.19
N GLN A 510 9.97 -22.00 23.06
CA GLN A 510 9.92 -23.36 23.58
C GLN A 510 10.57 -24.40 22.65
N SER A 511 10.73 -24.08 21.36
CA SER A 511 11.16 -25.04 20.34
C SER A 511 12.62 -24.86 19.89
N VAL A 512 13.27 -23.75 20.24
CA VAL A 512 14.66 -23.48 19.87
C VAL A 512 15.50 -22.98 21.04
N THR A 513 16.82 -23.12 20.93
CA THR A 513 17.75 -22.57 21.92
C THR A 513 17.58 -21.05 22.04
N PRO A 514 17.75 -20.45 23.22
CA PRO A 514 17.50 -19.02 23.43
C PRO A 514 18.23 -18.07 22.45
N ALA A 515 19.46 -18.41 22.05
CA ALA A 515 20.25 -17.62 21.09
C ALA A 515 19.67 -17.59 19.65
N ASN A 516 18.77 -18.51 19.32
CA ASN A 516 18.20 -18.66 17.97
C ASN A 516 16.75 -18.17 17.86
N ILE A 517 16.15 -17.67 18.94
CA ILE A 517 14.74 -17.26 18.96
C ILE A 517 14.50 -16.16 17.92
N ALA A 518 15.29 -15.08 17.93
CA ALA A 518 15.12 -13.94 17.02
C ALA A 518 15.14 -14.38 15.55
N LYS A 519 16.11 -15.23 15.18
CA LYS A 519 16.27 -15.79 13.83
C LYS A 519 15.13 -16.71 13.38
N LYS A 520 14.31 -17.20 14.30
CA LYS A 520 13.19 -18.11 14.02
C LYS A 520 11.83 -17.41 14.01
N LEU A 521 11.79 -16.16 14.45
CA LEU A 521 10.63 -15.29 14.32
C LEU A 521 10.68 -14.61 12.94
N ASN A 522 10.40 -15.35 11.86
CA ASN A 522 10.32 -14.81 10.50
C ASN A 522 8.87 -14.56 10.04
N ASP A 523 7.90 -15.27 10.63
CA ASP A 523 6.49 -15.01 10.35
C ASP A 523 6.08 -13.65 10.93
N ARG A 524 5.32 -12.89 10.14
CA ARG A 524 4.96 -11.49 10.42
C ARG A 524 3.49 -11.30 10.08
N LYS A 525 2.71 -10.80 11.04
CA LYS A 525 1.27 -10.56 10.88
C LYS A 525 1.01 -9.06 10.70
N PRO A 526 0.05 -8.63 9.84
CA PRO A 526 -0.34 -7.23 9.77
C PRO A 526 -0.80 -6.71 11.13
N TRP A 527 -0.32 -5.54 11.53
CA TRP A 527 -0.68 -4.96 12.82
C TRP A 527 -2.14 -4.49 12.83
N GLU A 528 -2.66 -3.89 11.77
CA GLU A 528 -4.05 -3.42 11.71
C GLU A 528 -5.09 -4.52 11.44
N ARG A 529 -4.69 -5.80 11.47
CA ARG A 529 -5.60 -6.94 11.24
C ARG A 529 -6.85 -6.87 12.12
N GLY A 530 -7.99 -7.18 11.51
CA GLY A 530 -9.32 -7.13 12.15
C GLY A 530 -10.15 -5.90 11.79
N LEU A 531 -9.52 -4.79 11.35
CA LEU A 531 -10.24 -3.67 10.72
C LEU A 531 -10.71 -4.06 9.31
N HIS A 532 -11.73 -3.41 8.75
CA HIS A 532 -12.13 -3.66 7.35
C HIS A 532 -10.98 -3.28 6.42
N GLN A 533 -10.49 -4.26 5.67
CA GLN A 533 -9.37 -4.10 4.75
C GLN A 533 -9.91 -4.01 3.32
N ASN A 534 -9.58 -2.92 2.63
CA ASN A 534 -9.63 -2.85 1.18
C ASN A 534 -8.20 -3.10 0.67
N TYR A 535 -7.97 -4.21 -0.03
CA TYR A 535 -6.80 -4.35 -0.91
C TYR A 535 -7.25 -4.03 -2.33
N THR A 536 -7.27 -2.74 -2.67
CA THR A 536 -7.18 -2.28 -4.06
C THR A 536 -5.88 -1.47 -4.18
N ASP A 537 -4.79 -2.11 -4.59
CA ASP A 537 -3.60 -1.40 -5.06
C ASP A 537 -3.84 -0.92 -6.50
N VAL A 538 -4.77 0.04 -6.66
CA VAL A 538 -4.75 1.04 -7.74
C VAL A 538 -5.32 2.32 -7.12
N TYR A 539 -4.48 3.35 -7.09
CA TYR A 539 -4.80 4.70 -6.63
C TYR A 539 -5.78 5.39 -7.57
N SER A 540 -7.08 5.25 -7.31
CA SER A 540 -8.11 6.28 -7.53
C SER A 540 -9.45 5.75 -7.00
N ASP A 541 -10.09 6.52 -6.11
CA ASP A 541 -11.45 6.37 -5.58
C ASP A 541 -11.68 5.28 -4.51
N GLN A 542 -11.26 5.59 -3.27
CA GLN A 542 -11.47 4.77 -2.06
C GLN A 542 -12.76 5.15 -1.32
N PRO A 543 -13.67 4.22 -1.01
CA PRO A 543 -14.47 4.32 0.20
C PRO A 543 -13.63 3.87 1.41
N LEU A 544 -13.21 4.85 2.22
CA LEU A 544 -12.26 4.75 3.34
C LEU A 544 -12.90 4.17 4.63
N PHE A 545 -13.53 3.00 4.53
CA PHE A 545 -14.17 2.31 5.66
C PHE A 545 -13.22 2.09 6.85
N ALA A 546 -11.96 1.85 6.54
CA ALA A 546 -10.93 1.53 7.51
C ALA A 546 -10.49 2.73 8.38
N ASN A 547 -10.58 3.96 7.85
CA ASN A 547 -10.30 5.18 8.60
C ASN A 547 -11.34 5.34 9.72
N THR A 548 -12.61 5.12 9.38
CA THR A 548 -13.71 5.09 10.34
C THR A 548 -13.57 3.95 11.34
N ASP A 549 -13.12 2.76 10.91
CA ASP A 549 -12.85 1.64 11.82
C ASP A 549 -11.70 1.92 12.78
N MET A 550 -10.65 2.61 12.33
CA MET A 550 -9.55 3.05 13.19
C MET A 550 -10.05 4.05 14.25
N ALA A 551 -10.87 5.04 13.84
CA ALA A 551 -11.53 5.96 14.77
C ALA A 551 -12.34 5.22 15.85
N LYS A 552 -12.98 4.10 15.49
CA LYS A 552 -13.77 3.26 16.41
C LYS A 552 -12.94 2.29 17.25
N ASN A 553 -11.87 1.71 16.70
CA ASN A 553 -11.23 0.51 17.25
C ASN A 553 -9.73 0.64 17.55
N TRP A 554 -9.11 1.82 17.40
CA TRP A 554 -7.67 2.01 17.67
C TRP A 554 -7.22 1.43 19.01
N HIS A 555 -8.04 1.57 20.07
CA HIS A 555 -7.74 1.09 21.42
C HIS A 555 -7.67 -0.44 21.54
N LYS A 556 -8.17 -1.18 20.54
CA LYS A 556 -8.12 -2.65 20.50
C LYS A 556 -6.83 -3.18 19.91
N LEU A 557 -6.06 -2.37 19.18
CA LEU A 557 -4.79 -2.80 18.57
C LEU A 557 -3.73 -3.10 19.64
N GLY A 558 -2.80 -4.01 19.33
CA GLY A 558 -1.78 -4.46 20.28
C GLY A 558 -0.60 -3.51 20.41
N PHE A 559 0.06 -3.51 21.57
CA PHE A 559 1.31 -2.78 21.80
C PHE A 559 2.51 -3.68 21.53
N ILE A 560 3.58 -3.12 21.00
CA ILE A 560 4.83 -3.81 20.71
C ILE A 560 5.79 -3.53 21.84
N VAL A 561 6.25 -4.60 22.48
CA VAL A 561 7.06 -4.55 23.68
C VAL A 561 8.22 -5.51 23.58
N GLN A 562 9.31 -5.18 24.25
CA GLN A 562 10.49 -6.02 24.28
C GLN A 562 10.21 -7.30 25.07
N ARG A 563 10.78 -8.42 24.61
CA ARG A 563 10.81 -9.69 25.32
C ARG A 563 12.26 -10.16 25.51
N PRO A 564 12.52 -11.09 26.45
CA PRO A 564 13.87 -11.61 26.66
C PRO A 564 14.51 -12.08 25.35
N SER A 565 15.70 -11.55 25.11
CA SER A 565 16.57 -11.98 24.02
C SER A 565 17.90 -12.43 24.60
N PHE A 566 18.44 -13.49 24.01
CA PHE A 566 19.75 -14.06 24.37
C PHE A 566 20.73 -14.02 23.19
N GLY A 567 20.29 -13.45 22.06
CA GLY A 567 21.14 -13.04 20.95
C GLY A 567 21.53 -11.57 21.08
N PRO A 568 22.34 -11.04 20.14
CA PRO A 568 22.85 -9.67 20.22
C PRO A 568 21.77 -8.60 19.98
N GLU A 569 20.65 -8.99 19.37
CA GLU A 569 19.53 -8.10 19.05
C GLU A 569 18.37 -8.25 20.05
N PRO A 570 17.66 -7.17 20.40
CA PRO A 570 16.42 -7.27 21.17
C PRO A 570 15.29 -7.91 20.35
N ILE A 571 14.37 -8.59 21.02
CA ILE A 571 13.16 -9.17 20.41
C ILE A 571 11.96 -8.33 20.81
N PHE A 572 11.11 -7.99 19.84
CA PHE A 572 9.89 -7.22 20.05
C PHE A 572 8.67 -8.00 19.59
N VAL A 573 7.63 -8.02 20.42
CA VAL A 573 6.40 -8.79 20.18
C VAL A 573 5.17 -7.95 20.48
N GLU A 574 4.09 -8.27 19.80
CA GLU A 574 2.78 -7.69 20.03
C GLU A 574 2.05 -8.36 21.20
N THR A 575 1.54 -7.53 22.10
CA THR A 575 0.83 -7.93 23.32
C THR A 575 -0.46 -7.13 23.51
N GLN A 576 -1.30 -7.59 24.43
CA GLN A 576 -2.52 -6.89 24.88
C GLN A 576 -3.47 -6.49 23.73
N ARG A 577 -3.48 -7.23 22.62
CA ARG A 577 -4.45 -7.05 21.54
C ARG A 577 -5.85 -7.46 22.02
N GLY A 578 -6.81 -6.56 21.83
CA GLY A 578 -8.22 -6.82 22.10
C GLY A 578 -8.91 -7.50 20.92
N ILE A 579 -10.08 -8.08 21.17
CA ILE A 579 -10.87 -8.72 20.11
C ILE A 579 -11.66 -7.67 19.33
N ILE A 580 -11.45 -7.63 18.01
CA ILE A 580 -12.24 -6.83 17.09
C ILE A 580 -13.33 -7.77 16.53
N HIS A 581 -14.47 -7.87 17.23
CA HIS A 581 -15.60 -8.70 16.79
C HIS A 581 -16.27 -8.12 15.54
N ARG A 582 -16.41 -8.95 14.50
CA ARG A 582 -17.42 -8.75 13.44
C ARG A 582 -18.74 -9.37 13.92
N PRO A 583 -19.91 -8.71 13.75
CA PRO A 583 -21.21 -9.37 13.91
C PRO A 583 -21.27 -10.64 13.05
N GLY A 584 -21.92 -11.69 13.57
CA GLY A 584 -21.65 -13.10 13.22
C GLY A 584 -21.98 -13.60 11.80
N LYS A 585 -21.16 -14.58 11.40
CA LYS A 585 -21.37 -15.79 10.56
C LYS A 585 -22.71 -15.96 9.80
N GLU A 586 -22.61 -16.17 8.48
CA GLU A 586 -23.29 -17.29 7.83
C GLU A 586 -22.31 -18.49 7.78
N THR A 587 -22.67 -19.60 8.42
CA THR A 587 -21.90 -20.85 8.43
C THR A 587 -22.34 -21.77 7.29
N LEU A 588 -21.42 -22.50 6.68
CA LEU A 588 -21.75 -23.71 5.92
C LEU A 588 -21.13 -24.98 6.57
N PRO A 589 -21.86 -26.12 6.52
CA PRO A 589 -21.52 -27.37 7.20
C PRO A 589 -20.45 -28.17 6.45
N ALA A 590 -19.92 -29.16 7.17
CA ALA A 590 -18.92 -30.10 6.70
C ALA A 590 -19.42 -31.09 5.62
N GLN A 591 -18.45 -31.66 4.89
CA GLN A 591 -18.46 -32.85 4.01
C GLN A 591 -18.52 -32.56 2.49
N HIS A 592 -17.44 -32.83 1.75
CA HIS A 592 -17.25 -34.12 1.04
C HIS A 592 -16.04 -34.13 0.08
N THR A 593 -15.34 -35.26 0.14
CA THR A 593 -14.59 -36.05 -0.86
C THR A 593 -14.50 -35.54 -2.32
N PRO A 594 -13.31 -35.61 -2.97
CA PRO A 594 -13.13 -35.22 -4.37
C PRO A 594 -13.80 -36.20 -5.34
N ALA A 595 -14.41 -35.66 -6.39
CA ALA A 595 -14.96 -36.44 -7.51
C ALA A 595 -13.84 -37.04 -8.38
N LYS A 596 -14.05 -38.29 -8.78
CA LYS A 596 -13.20 -39.11 -9.66
C LYS A 596 -13.27 -38.63 -11.11
N SER A 597 -12.08 -38.51 -11.71
CA SER A 597 -11.70 -38.80 -13.12
C SER A 597 -12.69 -38.51 -14.26
N GLY A 598 -12.23 -37.73 -15.25
CA GLY A 598 -12.65 -37.89 -16.65
C GLY A 598 -12.60 -36.61 -17.48
N VAL A 599 -11.50 -36.41 -18.21
CA VAL A 599 -11.31 -35.63 -19.45
C VAL A 599 -12.35 -34.54 -19.78
N VAL A 600 -11.93 -33.28 -19.77
CA VAL A 600 -12.67 -32.18 -20.43
C VAL A 600 -11.75 -31.41 -21.36
N GLY A 601 -12.15 -31.29 -22.63
CA GLY A 601 -11.40 -30.65 -23.72
C GLY A 601 -11.53 -31.42 -25.04
N GLY A 602 -12.58 -31.13 -25.83
CA GLY A 602 -12.71 -31.61 -27.21
C GLY A 602 -12.17 -30.59 -28.22
N PRO A 603 -11.98 -30.97 -29.50
CA PRO A 603 -11.55 -30.05 -30.56
C PRO A 603 -12.58 -28.90 -30.72
N LEU A 604 -12.09 -27.68 -30.93
CA LEU A 604 -12.90 -26.49 -31.22
C LEU A 604 -13.85 -26.80 -32.40
N LYS A 605 -15.14 -27.05 -32.11
CA LYS A 605 -16.19 -27.28 -33.10
C LYS A 605 -17.07 -26.04 -33.13
N LEU A 606 -16.58 -25.00 -33.79
CA LEU A 606 -17.41 -23.84 -34.07
C LEU A 606 -18.57 -24.26 -34.98
N PRO A 607 -19.79 -23.75 -34.75
CA PRO A 607 -20.84 -23.84 -35.76
C PRO A 607 -20.33 -23.10 -36.99
N GLN A 608 -19.95 -23.83 -38.04
CA GLN A 608 -19.65 -23.19 -39.31
C GLN A 608 -20.97 -22.67 -39.90
N PRO A 609 -21.02 -21.39 -40.32
CA PRO A 609 -22.12 -20.94 -41.13
C PRO A 609 -22.12 -21.79 -42.42
N ASP A 610 -23.22 -22.50 -42.70
CA ASP A 610 -23.35 -23.36 -43.89
C ASP A 610 -23.70 -22.51 -45.13
N SER A 611 -22.94 -21.43 -45.35
CA SER A 611 -23.14 -20.51 -46.47
C SER A 611 -22.21 -20.82 -47.65
N LYS A 612 -21.08 -21.52 -47.47
CA LYS A 612 -20.07 -21.71 -48.54
C LYS A 612 -19.66 -20.37 -49.20
N ASN A 613 -19.34 -19.38 -48.37
CA ASN A 613 -19.03 -18.00 -48.78
C ASN A 613 -20.18 -17.27 -49.50
N GLN A 614 -21.42 -17.76 -49.42
CA GLN A 614 -22.56 -16.97 -49.89
C GLN A 614 -22.73 -15.70 -49.05
N PRO A 615 -23.17 -14.57 -49.65
CA PRO A 615 -23.34 -13.31 -48.92
C PRO A 615 -24.22 -13.46 -47.67
N ILE A 616 -23.80 -12.80 -46.58
CA ILE A 616 -24.54 -12.76 -45.31
C ILE A 616 -25.83 -11.94 -45.52
N THR A 617 -26.94 -12.64 -45.74
CA THR A 617 -28.24 -12.04 -46.09
C THR A 617 -29.30 -12.15 -45.00
N THR A 618 -29.00 -12.83 -43.89
CA THR A 618 -29.93 -13.00 -42.75
C THR A 618 -29.28 -12.58 -41.44
N ILE A 619 -30.09 -12.09 -40.50
CA ILE A 619 -29.62 -11.68 -39.17
C ILE A 619 -29.03 -12.86 -38.38
N GLU A 620 -29.62 -14.06 -38.51
CA GLU A 620 -29.10 -15.29 -37.88
C GLU A 620 -27.68 -15.62 -38.37
N SER A 621 -27.46 -15.52 -39.69
CA SER A 621 -26.15 -15.73 -40.29
C SER A 621 -25.15 -14.68 -39.81
N LEU A 622 -25.53 -13.40 -39.81
CA LEU A 622 -24.68 -12.31 -39.32
C LEU A 622 -24.24 -12.53 -37.86
N ARG A 623 -25.17 -12.89 -36.97
CA ARG A 623 -24.87 -13.16 -35.56
C ARG A 623 -23.94 -14.36 -35.39
N THR A 624 -24.09 -15.39 -36.23
CA THR A 624 -23.23 -16.57 -36.22
C THR A 624 -21.80 -16.21 -36.64
N HIS A 625 -21.64 -15.40 -37.68
CA HIS A 625 -20.34 -14.91 -38.13
C HIS A 625 -19.67 -14.00 -37.08
N LEU A 626 -20.41 -13.10 -36.44
CA LEU A 626 -19.87 -12.25 -35.37
C LEU A 626 -19.46 -13.06 -34.12
N GLN A 627 -20.20 -14.11 -33.76
CA GLN A 627 -19.78 -15.04 -32.70
C GLN A 627 -18.56 -15.87 -33.10
N THR A 628 -18.41 -16.17 -34.39
CA THR A 628 -17.23 -16.84 -34.95
C THR A 628 -16.02 -15.91 -34.91
N ALA A 629 -16.19 -14.62 -35.23
CA ALA A 629 -15.17 -13.59 -35.09
C ALA A 629 -14.61 -13.53 -33.67
N MET A 630 -15.48 -13.48 -32.66
CA MET A 630 -15.06 -13.53 -31.26
C MET A 630 -14.26 -14.81 -30.92
N ALA A 631 -14.65 -15.96 -31.47
CA ALA A 631 -13.94 -17.21 -31.20
C ALA A 631 -12.58 -17.27 -31.91
N ILE A 632 -12.41 -16.56 -33.03
CA ILE A 632 -11.14 -16.42 -33.74
C ILE A 632 -10.17 -15.59 -32.90
N GLU A 633 -10.57 -14.40 -32.42
CA GLU A 633 -9.69 -13.57 -31.56
C GLU A 633 -9.37 -14.29 -30.24
N LEU A 634 -10.33 -15.05 -29.69
CA LEU A 634 -10.06 -15.87 -28.51
C LEU A 634 -9.05 -17.00 -28.79
N ALA A 635 -8.91 -17.46 -30.02
CA ALA A 635 -7.95 -18.50 -30.42
C ALA A 635 -6.54 -17.97 -30.72
N THR A 636 -6.35 -16.66 -30.85
CA THR A 636 -5.03 -16.02 -31.04
C THR A 636 -4.42 -15.61 -29.69
N ILE A 637 -5.23 -15.14 -28.74
CA ILE A 637 -4.75 -14.64 -27.43
C ILE A 637 -3.92 -15.68 -26.65
N PRO A 638 -4.36 -16.93 -26.42
CA PRO A 638 -3.55 -17.94 -25.71
C PRO A 638 -2.25 -18.30 -26.45
N LEU A 639 -2.26 -18.29 -27.78
CA LEU A 639 -1.08 -18.56 -28.61
C LEU A 639 0.02 -17.54 -28.32
N TYR A 640 -0.33 -16.25 -28.32
CA TYR A 640 0.60 -15.15 -28.07
C TYR A 640 1.04 -15.10 -26.60
N LEU A 641 0.11 -15.25 -25.66
CA LEU A 641 0.42 -15.31 -24.23
C LEU A 641 1.35 -16.47 -23.87
N PHE A 642 1.12 -17.66 -24.45
CA PHE A 642 2.00 -18.82 -24.23
C PHE A 642 3.42 -18.55 -24.73
N GLY A 643 3.55 -17.96 -25.92
CA GLY A 643 4.83 -17.50 -26.44
C GLY A 643 5.49 -16.51 -25.49
N MET A 644 4.77 -15.47 -25.06
CA MET A 644 5.26 -14.44 -24.14
C MET A 644 5.73 -15.02 -22.80
N TYR A 645 4.94 -15.89 -22.16
CA TYR A 645 5.29 -16.50 -20.87
C TYR A 645 6.50 -17.43 -20.94
N SER A 646 6.84 -17.93 -22.13
CA SER A 646 8.06 -18.73 -22.33
C SER A 646 9.35 -17.90 -22.34
N VAL A 647 9.28 -16.58 -22.55
CA VAL A 647 10.46 -15.70 -22.60
C VAL A 647 11.07 -15.59 -21.20
N LYS A 648 12.38 -15.79 -21.10
CA LYS A 648 13.11 -15.64 -19.84
C LYS A 648 13.46 -14.19 -19.61
N ILE A 649 13.19 -13.73 -18.40
CA ILE A 649 13.78 -12.50 -17.87
C ILE A 649 15.18 -12.86 -17.36
N PRO A 650 16.24 -12.14 -17.74
CA PRO A 650 17.58 -12.41 -17.23
C PRO A 650 17.62 -12.38 -15.69
N ASP A 651 18.37 -13.29 -15.07
CA ASP A 651 18.37 -13.47 -13.61
C ASP A 651 18.73 -12.18 -12.85
N GLU A 652 19.59 -11.34 -13.43
CA GLU A 652 19.95 -10.02 -12.90
C GLU A 652 18.77 -9.04 -12.80
N TYR A 653 17.71 -9.26 -13.57
CA TYR A 653 16.49 -8.45 -13.58
C TYR A 653 15.26 -9.21 -13.08
N ALA A 654 15.38 -10.47 -12.65
CA ALA A 654 14.25 -11.32 -12.26
C ALA A 654 13.40 -10.73 -11.12
N ASN A 655 13.99 -9.83 -10.32
CA ASN A 655 13.39 -9.11 -9.20
C ASN A 655 13.41 -7.57 -9.38
N ASP A 656 13.77 -7.04 -10.56
CA ASP A 656 13.73 -5.61 -10.85
C ASP A 656 12.41 -5.23 -11.52
N PRO A 657 11.44 -4.61 -10.81
CA PRO A 657 10.15 -4.24 -11.38
C PRO A 657 10.24 -3.12 -12.44
N ARG A 658 11.42 -2.54 -12.67
CA ARG A 658 11.67 -1.50 -13.69
C ARG A 658 12.19 -2.08 -15.00
N TYR A 659 12.57 -3.35 -15.03
CA TYR A 659 13.10 -3.99 -16.23
C TYR A 659 11.97 -4.21 -17.24
N TYR A 660 12.13 -3.59 -18.41
CA TYR A 660 11.25 -3.75 -19.56
C TYR A 660 11.95 -4.62 -20.60
N ASP A 661 11.41 -5.81 -20.85
CA ASP A 661 11.85 -6.66 -21.96
C ASP A 661 11.08 -6.26 -23.23
N PRO A 662 11.76 -5.83 -24.31
CA PRO A 662 11.10 -5.33 -25.51
C PRO A 662 10.32 -6.40 -26.27
N VAL A 663 10.68 -7.68 -26.13
CA VAL A 663 9.95 -8.80 -26.76
C VAL A 663 8.67 -9.08 -26.00
N ILE A 664 8.75 -9.12 -24.66
CA ILE A 664 7.56 -9.26 -23.80
C ILE A 664 6.63 -8.06 -24.01
N GLY A 665 7.17 -6.85 -24.08
CA GLY A 665 6.41 -5.63 -24.33
C GLY A 665 5.69 -5.65 -25.68
N ALA A 666 6.39 -5.97 -26.76
CA ALA A 666 5.81 -6.08 -28.10
C ALA A 666 4.67 -7.11 -28.18
N ILE A 667 4.88 -8.34 -27.65
CA ILE A 667 3.83 -9.37 -27.68
C ILE A 667 2.66 -9.00 -26.76
N ARG A 668 2.94 -8.33 -25.63
CA ARG A 668 1.89 -7.83 -24.72
C ARG A 668 1.03 -6.75 -25.38
N GLY A 669 1.63 -5.85 -26.17
CA GLY A 669 0.91 -4.84 -26.95
C GLY A 669 -0.08 -5.49 -27.93
N VAL A 670 0.37 -6.48 -28.70
CA VAL A 670 -0.51 -7.22 -29.62
C VAL A 670 -1.64 -7.94 -28.87
N VAL A 671 -1.34 -8.66 -27.78
CA VAL A 671 -2.39 -9.30 -26.96
C VAL A 671 -3.39 -8.28 -26.42
N ALA A 672 -2.91 -7.07 -26.11
CA ALA A 672 -3.76 -6.00 -25.64
C ALA A 672 -4.77 -5.53 -26.71
N GLU A 673 -4.35 -5.48 -27.97
CA GLU A 673 -5.19 -5.14 -29.12
C GLU A 673 -6.14 -6.30 -29.50
N GLU A 674 -5.69 -7.56 -29.48
CA GLU A 674 -6.56 -8.73 -29.69
C GLU A 674 -7.74 -8.79 -28.70
N MET A 675 -7.49 -8.39 -27.43
CA MET A 675 -8.54 -8.26 -26.42
C MET A 675 -9.52 -7.11 -26.74
N LEU A 676 -9.04 -6.03 -27.37
CA LEU A 676 -9.90 -4.96 -27.89
C LEU A 676 -10.74 -5.49 -29.06
N HIS A 677 -10.15 -6.24 -30.00
CA HIS A 677 -10.86 -6.81 -31.15
C HIS A 677 -11.98 -7.75 -30.73
N LEU A 678 -11.69 -8.64 -29.77
CA LEU A 678 -12.68 -9.51 -29.13
C LEU A 678 -13.85 -8.70 -28.54
N SER A 679 -13.54 -7.57 -27.89
CA SER A 679 -14.55 -6.69 -27.28
C SER A 679 -15.42 -5.97 -28.32
N LEU A 680 -14.82 -5.50 -29.42
CA LEU A 680 -15.49 -4.80 -30.52
C LEU A 680 -16.42 -5.76 -31.29
N ALA A 681 -15.95 -6.97 -31.62
CA ALA A 681 -16.78 -8.00 -32.25
C ALA A 681 -18.00 -8.36 -31.36
N GLY A 682 -17.80 -8.47 -30.05
CA GLY A 682 -18.87 -8.70 -29.09
C GLY A 682 -19.85 -7.52 -28.96
N ASN A 683 -19.38 -6.27 -29.03
CA ASN A 683 -20.25 -5.09 -29.06
C ASN A 683 -21.15 -5.08 -30.30
N VAL A 684 -20.59 -5.36 -31.49
CA VAL A 684 -21.37 -5.45 -32.74
C VAL A 684 -22.39 -6.58 -32.65
N LEU A 685 -22.00 -7.76 -32.14
CA LEU A 685 -22.91 -8.90 -31.94
C LEU A 685 -24.08 -8.54 -31.03
N LEU A 686 -23.81 -7.86 -29.91
CA LEU A 686 -24.84 -7.41 -28.98
C LEU A 686 -25.76 -6.36 -29.62
N ALA A 687 -25.19 -5.39 -30.35
CA ALA A 687 -25.91 -4.30 -31.00
C ALA A 687 -26.91 -4.78 -32.05
N VAL A 688 -26.63 -5.88 -32.75
CA VAL A 688 -27.56 -6.51 -33.69
C VAL A 688 -28.49 -7.53 -33.03
N GLY A 689 -28.58 -7.53 -31.69
CA GLY A 689 -29.48 -8.36 -30.87
C GLY A 689 -29.03 -9.81 -30.67
N GLY A 690 -27.73 -10.09 -30.85
CA GLY A 690 -27.10 -11.35 -30.47
C GLY A 690 -26.77 -11.42 -28.98
N ASN A 691 -26.17 -12.53 -28.54
CA ASN A 691 -25.71 -12.73 -27.18
C ASN A 691 -24.25 -13.21 -27.20
N PRO A 692 -23.27 -12.33 -26.93
CA PRO A 692 -21.86 -12.69 -26.90
C PRO A 692 -21.56 -13.83 -25.92
N LYS A 693 -20.88 -14.87 -26.39
CA LYS A 693 -20.47 -16.04 -25.59
C LYS A 693 -18.98 -16.28 -25.67
N LEU A 694 -18.36 -16.56 -24.51
CA LEU A 694 -16.94 -16.92 -24.40
C LEU A 694 -16.75 -18.21 -23.61
N TYR A 695 -17.49 -18.41 -22.51
CA TYR A 695 -17.37 -19.63 -21.72
C TYR A 695 -18.34 -20.70 -22.24
N ASP A 696 -17.88 -21.42 -23.25
CA ASP A 696 -18.57 -22.59 -23.79
C ASP A 696 -17.51 -23.52 -24.41
N PRO A 697 -17.59 -24.84 -24.21
CA PRO A 697 -16.63 -25.78 -24.81
C PRO A 697 -16.63 -25.75 -26.36
N ARG A 698 -17.62 -25.10 -27.00
CA ARG A 698 -17.63 -24.86 -28.45
C ARG A 698 -16.74 -23.69 -28.88
N TYR A 699 -16.54 -22.69 -28.01
CA TYR A 699 -15.86 -21.43 -28.33
C TYR A 699 -14.48 -21.31 -27.66
N ILE A 700 -14.23 -22.04 -26.56
CA ILE A 700 -12.92 -22.06 -25.89
C ILE A 700 -11.94 -22.94 -26.68
N PRO A 701 -10.79 -22.39 -27.13
CA PRO A 701 -9.83 -23.12 -27.95
C PRO A 701 -9.15 -24.25 -27.20
N SER A 702 -8.92 -25.34 -27.93
CA SER A 702 -8.00 -26.41 -27.54
C SER A 702 -6.85 -26.43 -28.54
N TYR A 703 -5.65 -26.73 -28.05
CA TYR A 703 -4.44 -26.76 -28.87
C TYR A 703 -3.81 -28.15 -28.83
N PRO A 704 -3.25 -28.64 -29.94
CA PRO A 704 -3.19 -27.97 -31.24
C PRO A 704 -4.54 -28.01 -31.99
N ALA A 705 -4.83 -27.00 -32.80
CA ALA A 705 -6.04 -26.93 -33.62
C ALA A 705 -5.81 -26.21 -34.95
N PHE A 706 -6.73 -26.38 -35.89
CA PHE A 706 -6.76 -25.53 -37.08
C PHE A 706 -7.47 -24.22 -36.76
N MET A 707 -6.98 -23.12 -37.31
CA MET A 707 -7.67 -21.85 -37.30
C MET A 707 -9.04 -22.01 -38.00
N PRO A 708 -10.14 -21.60 -37.36
CA PRO A 708 -11.47 -21.65 -37.94
C PRO A 708 -11.54 -20.95 -39.30
N GLY A 709 -12.26 -21.51 -40.28
CA GLY A 709 -12.53 -20.87 -41.57
C GLY A 709 -11.31 -20.56 -42.47
N ARG A 710 -10.08 -20.76 -41.96
CA ARG A 710 -8.85 -20.40 -42.66
C ARG A 710 -8.51 -21.38 -43.78
N VAL A 711 -8.34 -20.86 -44.99
CA VAL A 711 -7.88 -21.61 -46.18
C VAL A 711 -6.71 -20.87 -46.84
N PRO A 712 -5.52 -21.49 -47.04
CA PRO A 712 -5.14 -22.84 -46.60
C PRO A 712 -5.17 -22.98 -45.08
N LYS A 713 -5.41 -24.20 -44.61
CA LYS A 713 -5.53 -24.51 -43.18
C LYS A 713 -4.29 -24.06 -42.41
N LEU A 714 -4.47 -23.16 -41.45
CA LEU A 714 -3.41 -22.71 -40.54
C LEU A 714 -3.46 -23.51 -39.24
N TRP A 715 -2.32 -24.05 -38.82
CA TRP A 715 -2.19 -24.90 -37.63
C TRP A 715 -1.71 -24.08 -36.43
N LEU A 716 -2.57 -23.96 -35.42
CA LEU A 716 -2.33 -23.21 -34.19
C LEU A 716 -1.81 -24.15 -33.11
N GLN A 717 -0.67 -23.80 -32.50
CA GLN A 717 0.01 -24.62 -31.50
C GLN A 717 0.61 -23.76 -30.40
N LEU A 718 0.43 -24.16 -29.15
CA LEU A 718 1.10 -23.54 -28.00
C LEU A 718 2.58 -23.94 -28.00
N ARG A 719 3.44 -23.00 -28.39
CA ARG A 719 4.89 -23.19 -28.46
C ARG A 719 5.61 -21.97 -27.91
N LYS A 720 6.84 -22.19 -27.42
CA LYS A 720 7.72 -21.11 -26.96
C LYS A 720 7.94 -20.05 -28.04
N ALA A 721 8.25 -18.82 -27.65
CA ALA A 721 8.52 -17.68 -28.53
C ALA A 721 9.86 -17.81 -29.26
N SER A 722 10.10 -18.92 -29.98
CA SER A 722 11.23 -19.02 -30.90
C SER A 722 10.95 -18.21 -32.16
N LYS A 723 11.99 -17.73 -32.84
CA LYS A 723 11.86 -17.08 -34.15
C LYS A 723 11.00 -17.92 -35.10
N ALA A 724 11.15 -19.25 -35.08
CA ALA A 724 10.34 -20.19 -35.86
C ALA A 724 8.85 -20.11 -35.53
N ASN A 725 8.48 -20.05 -34.24
CA ASN A 725 7.10 -19.93 -33.80
C ASN A 725 6.49 -18.55 -34.13
N ILE A 726 7.29 -17.48 -34.12
CA ILE A 726 6.83 -16.15 -34.56
C ILE A 726 6.34 -16.19 -36.03
N GLN A 727 6.78 -17.15 -36.88
CA GLN A 727 6.16 -17.31 -38.21
C GLN A 727 4.67 -17.55 -38.12
N THR A 728 4.23 -18.37 -37.17
CA THR A 728 2.82 -18.70 -37.04
C THR A 728 2.02 -17.49 -36.62
N PHE A 729 2.60 -16.55 -35.87
CA PHE A 729 1.95 -15.29 -35.51
C PHE A 729 1.82 -14.41 -36.77
N ILE A 730 2.88 -14.31 -37.58
CA ILE A 730 2.85 -13.63 -38.89
C ILE A 730 1.82 -14.27 -39.85
N ASP A 731 1.68 -15.59 -39.83
CA ASP A 731 0.74 -16.31 -40.70
C ASP A 731 -0.73 -16.10 -40.28
N VAL A 732 -0.98 -15.80 -38.99
CA VAL A 732 -2.28 -15.38 -38.45
C VAL A 732 -2.59 -13.96 -38.91
N GLU A 733 -1.69 -13.00 -38.65
CA GLU A 733 -1.85 -11.56 -38.96
C GLU A 733 -1.58 -11.20 -40.42
N LYS A 734 -1.61 -12.18 -41.31
CA LYS A 734 -1.18 -12.01 -42.70
C LYS A 734 -2.08 -11.01 -43.42
N ARG A 735 -1.47 -9.96 -43.98
CA ARG A 735 -2.17 -8.94 -44.77
C ARG A 735 -3.01 -9.49 -45.93
N GLU A 736 -4.21 -8.95 -46.06
CA GLU A 736 -5.06 -9.09 -47.25
C GLU A 736 -4.37 -8.57 -48.52
N LYS A 737 -4.58 -9.27 -49.64
CA LYS A 737 -4.12 -8.79 -50.96
C LYS A 737 -5.04 -7.67 -51.43
N THR A 738 -4.48 -6.64 -52.06
CA THR A 738 -5.27 -5.63 -52.77
C THR A 738 -6.26 -6.31 -53.72
N ASP A 739 -7.55 -5.98 -53.61
CA ASP A 739 -8.68 -6.53 -54.38
C ASP A 739 -9.09 -7.99 -54.07
N ALA A 740 -8.69 -8.55 -52.93
CA ALA A 740 -9.19 -9.86 -52.51
C ALA A 740 -10.72 -9.82 -52.28
N PRO A 741 -11.47 -10.87 -52.68
CA PRO A 741 -12.91 -10.90 -52.44
C PRO A 741 -13.19 -11.12 -50.94
N PRO A 742 -14.26 -10.53 -50.39
CA PRO A 742 -14.71 -10.85 -49.03
C PRO A 742 -15.24 -12.29 -48.96
N GLU A 743 -14.76 -13.06 -47.99
CA GLU A 743 -15.05 -14.50 -47.84
C GLU A 743 -15.55 -14.79 -46.41
N SER A 744 -16.77 -15.31 -46.26
CA SER A 744 -17.42 -15.41 -44.95
C SER A 744 -17.14 -16.71 -44.18
N ASP A 745 -16.78 -17.79 -44.87
CA ASP A 745 -16.60 -19.14 -44.30
C ASP A 745 -15.21 -19.74 -44.57
N GLU A 746 -14.66 -19.52 -45.78
CA GLU A 746 -13.37 -20.05 -46.25
C GLU A 746 -12.45 -18.91 -46.70
N TYR A 747 -11.77 -18.25 -45.76
CA TYR A 747 -10.99 -17.03 -45.99
C TYR A 747 -9.47 -17.26 -46.02
N GLU A 748 -8.76 -16.47 -46.84
CA GLU A 748 -7.28 -16.42 -46.84
C GLU A 748 -6.71 -15.45 -45.80
N THR A 749 -7.46 -14.45 -45.34
CA THR A 749 -7.04 -13.49 -44.29
C THR A 749 -8.24 -13.08 -43.44
N LEU A 750 -8.00 -12.59 -42.22
CA LEU A 750 -9.06 -12.05 -41.34
C LEU A 750 -9.72 -10.82 -41.96
N GLY A 751 -8.99 -10.02 -42.74
CA GLY A 751 -9.52 -8.91 -43.54
C GLY A 751 -10.71 -9.31 -44.41
N GLN A 752 -10.55 -10.37 -45.21
CA GLN A 752 -11.63 -10.91 -46.06
C GLN A 752 -12.86 -11.34 -45.26
N PHE A 753 -12.64 -11.94 -44.09
CA PHE A 753 -13.70 -12.41 -43.20
C PHE A 753 -14.49 -11.24 -42.59
N TYR A 754 -13.79 -10.23 -42.07
CA TYR A 754 -14.42 -9.03 -41.52
C TYR A 754 -15.10 -8.18 -42.60
N ASP A 755 -14.55 -8.12 -43.82
CA ASP A 755 -15.18 -7.42 -44.94
C ASP A 755 -16.48 -8.10 -45.38
N ALA A 756 -16.57 -9.44 -45.31
CA ALA A 756 -17.82 -10.15 -45.56
C ALA A 756 -18.90 -9.80 -44.52
N ILE A 757 -18.52 -9.64 -43.24
CA ILE A 757 -19.40 -9.16 -42.16
C ILE A 757 -19.85 -7.72 -42.42
N LYS A 758 -18.93 -6.81 -42.81
CA LYS A 758 -19.26 -5.42 -43.16
C LYS A 758 -20.27 -5.34 -44.31
N ILE A 759 -20.12 -6.17 -45.35
CA ILE A 759 -21.09 -6.26 -46.45
C ILE A 759 -22.44 -6.76 -45.95
N GLY A 760 -22.46 -7.80 -45.12
CA GLY A 760 -23.68 -8.32 -44.51
C GLY A 760 -24.45 -7.28 -43.70
N LEU A 761 -23.73 -6.49 -42.87
CA LEU A 761 -24.30 -5.38 -42.10
C LEU A 761 -24.93 -4.32 -43.02
N LYS A 762 -24.22 -3.88 -44.07
CA LYS A 762 -24.74 -2.91 -45.05
C LYS A 762 -25.99 -3.41 -45.75
N TYR A 763 -25.96 -4.67 -46.22
CA TYR A 763 -27.11 -5.30 -46.88
C TYR A 763 -28.32 -5.37 -45.93
N LEU A 764 -28.15 -5.94 -44.75
CA LEU A 764 -29.25 -6.11 -43.78
C LEU A 764 -29.81 -4.76 -43.29
N SER A 765 -28.96 -3.76 -43.12
CA SER A 765 -29.39 -2.41 -42.74
C SER A 765 -30.24 -1.74 -43.84
N SER A 766 -29.96 -2.04 -45.13
CA SER A 766 -30.77 -1.55 -46.25
C SER A 766 -32.15 -2.22 -46.32
N GLN A 767 -32.28 -3.45 -45.83
CA GLN A 767 -33.51 -4.24 -45.87
C GLN A 767 -34.38 -4.09 -44.60
N ASN A 768 -33.78 -3.80 -43.45
CA ASN A 768 -34.46 -3.74 -42.16
C ASN A 768 -34.10 -2.46 -41.37
N HIS A 769 -35.08 -1.56 -41.19
CA HIS A 769 -34.90 -0.31 -40.47
C HIS A 769 -34.69 -0.46 -38.94
N LYS A 770 -34.71 -1.68 -38.39
CA LYS A 770 -34.43 -1.99 -36.98
C LYS A 770 -33.39 -3.11 -36.82
N LEU A 771 -32.29 -3.05 -37.57
CA LEU A 771 -31.18 -4.00 -37.41
C LEU A 771 -30.45 -3.81 -36.06
N PHE A 772 -30.24 -2.56 -35.66
CA PHE A 772 -29.51 -2.20 -34.43
C PHE A 772 -30.47 -1.89 -33.29
N TYR A 773 -30.03 -2.22 -32.06
CA TYR A 773 -30.70 -1.95 -30.80
C TYR A 773 -29.85 -0.95 -29.99
N PRO A 774 -30.03 0.37 -30.17
CA PRO A 774 -29.24 1.39 -29.49
C PRO A 774 -29.27 1.30 -27.97
N GLU A 775 -30.34 0.74 -27.38
CA GLU A 775 -30.44 0.48 -25.94
C GLU A 775 -29.38 -0.50 -25.41
N SER A 776 -28.78 -1.30 -26.30
CA SER A 776 -27.69 -2.21 -25.92
C SER A 776 -26.40 -1.46 -25.55
N ALA A 777 -26.27 -0.18 -25.91
CA ALA A 777 -25.08 0.63 -25.65
C ALA A 777 -24.70 0.67 -24.15
N ALA A 778 -25.67 0.63 -23.25
CA ALA A 778 -25.43 0.63 -21.80
C ALA A 778 -24.74 -0.66 -21.29
N PHE A 779 -24.74 -1.71 -22.10
CA PHE A 779 -24.16 -3.03 -21.78
C PHE A 779 -22.85 -3.30 -22.55
N GLN A 780 -22.50 -2.44 -23.51
CA GLN A 780 -21.32 -2.60 -24.36
C GLN A 780 -20.03 -2.13 -23.66
N PHE A 781 -18.88 -2.65 -24.09
CA PHE A 781 -17.59 -2.08 -23.73
C PHE A 781 -17.47 -0.67 -24.34
N ALA A 782 -16.97 0.30 -23.57
CA ALA A 782 -16.95 1.71 -23.97
C ALA A 782 -15.69 2.44 -23.47
N PRO A 783 -15.26 3.54 -24.13
CA PRO A 783 -14.14 4.35 -23.66
C PRO A 783 -14.38 4.89 -22.25
N GLY A 784 -13.40 4.77 -21.36
CA GLY A 784 -13.52 5.16 -19.95
C GLY A 784 -14.41 4.24 -19.11
N LEU A 785 -14.89 3.14 -19.69
CA LEU A 785 -15.83 2.17 -19.13
C LEU A 785 -15.29 0.74 -19.30
N GLY A 786 -14.06 0.53 -18.84
CA GLY A 786 -13.39 -0.77 -18.89
C GLY A 786 -12.01 -0.71 -19.54
N TYR A 787 -11.56 -1.87 -20.03
CA TYR A 787 -10.23 -2.08 -20.62
C TYR A 787 -9.81 -0.93 -21.54
N GLN A 788 -8.70 -0.27 -21.23
CA GLN A 788 -8.04 0.68 -22.13
C GLN A 788 -6.64 0.15 -22.37
N ALA A 789 -6.32 -0.15 -23.63
CA ALA A 789 -4.94 -0.32 -24.05
C ALA A 789 -4.25 1.03 -23.81
N LYS A 790 -3.52 1.16 -22.69
CA LYS A 790 -2.78 2.37 -22.30
C LYS A 790 -1.34 2.32 -22.83
N GLU A 791 -1.15 1.79 -24.02
CA GLU A 791 0.06 2.11 -24.80
C GLU A 791 -0.29 3.26 -25.75
N ARG A 792 0.71 4.07 -26.11
CA ARG A 792 0.49 5.32 -26.85
C ARG A 792 -0.21 5.01 -28.19
N ASP A 793 -1.51 5.31 -28.22
CA ASP A 793 -2.34 5.46 -29.43
C ASP A 793 -3.07 4.21 -29.99
N ALA A 794 -3.21 3.15 -29.19
CA ALA A 794 -3.86 1.86 -29.53
C ALA A 794 -5.39 1.89 -29.85
N GLY A 795 -5.98 3.06 -30.11
CA GLY A 795 -7.41 3.20 -30.41
C GLY A 795 -8.34 2.97 -29.20
N GLY A 796 -9.57 3.50 -29.30
CA GLY A 796 -10.59 3.39 -28.25
C GLY A 796 -11.67 2.36 -28.57
N SER A 797 -12.27 1.73 -27.55
CA SER A 797 -13.48 0.91 -27.72
C SER A 797 -14.59 1.70 -28.42
N VAL A 798 -15.31 1.11 -29.37
CA VAL A 798 -16.43 1.76 -30.05
C VAL A 798 -17.74 1.24 -29.48
N VAL A 799 -18.63 2.17 -29.10
CA VAL A 799 -20.01 1.85 -28.73
C VAL A 799 -20.84 1.83 -30.00
N VAL A 800 -21.42 0.67 -30.31
CA VAL A 800 -22.11 0.40 -31.56
C VAL A 800 -23.61 0.65 -31.38
N THR A 801 -24.12 1.72 -31.99
CA THR A 801 -25.55 2.10 -31.95
C THR A 801 -26.23 1.99 -33.30
N ASP A 802 -25.46 1.97 -34.39
CA ASP A 802 -25.93 2.05 -35.76
C ASP A 802 -24.92 1.41 -36.73
N LEU A 803 -25.21 1.50 -38.04
CA LEU A 803 -24.37 0.93 -39.08
C LEU A 803 -22.99 1.59 -39.14
N ASP A 804 -22.92 2.91 -38.98
CA ASP A 804 -21.66 3.65 -39.13
C ASP A 804 -20.69 3.28 -38.00
N THR A 805 -21.17 3.28 -36.76
CA THR A 805 -20.39 2.85 -35.59
C THR A 805 -20.03 1.37 -35.62
N ALA A 806 -20.88 0.50 -36.22
CA ALA A 806 -20.53 -0.90 -36.43
C ALA A 806 -19.41 -1.10 -37.46
N LEU A 807 -19.45 -0.35 -38.55
CA LEU A 807 -18.41 -0.38 -39.58
C LEU A 807 -17.09 0.19 -39.07
N GLU A 808 -17.15 1.23 -38.24
CA GLU A 808 -15.98 1.78 -37.54
C GLU A 808 -15.32 0.72 -36.66
N ALA A 809 -16.10 0.06 -35.78
CA ALA A 809 -15.61 -0.99 -34.90
C ALA A 809 -14.88 -2.12 -35.67
N LEU A 810 -15.48 -2.62 -36.76
CA LEU A 810 -14.85 -3.67 -37.59
C LEU A 810 -13.66 -3.17 -38.41
N SER A 811 -13.58 -1.87 -38.70
CA SER A 811 -12.45 -1.29 -39.43
C SER A 811 -11.22 -1.15 -38.52
N ILE A 812 -11.41 -0.84 -37.24
CA ILE A 812 -10.33 -0.83 -36.23
C ILE A 812 -9.68 -2.21 -36.13
N ILE A 813 -10.48 -3.27 -36.05
CA ILE A 813 -9.98 -4.66 -35.96
C ILE A 813 -9.05 -4.98 -37.13
N VAL A 814 -9.51 -4.73 -38.35
CA VAL A 814 -8.72 -5.01 -39.57
C VAL A 814 -7.46 -4.15 -39.65
N ALA A 815 -7.56 -2.86 -39.32
CA ALA A 815 -6.44 -1.94 -39.41
C ALA A 815 -5.31 -2.26 -38.41
N GLN A 816 -5.64 -2.69 -37.20
CA GLN A 816 -4.66 -3.05 -36.16
C GLN A 816 -4.04 -4.44 -36.38
N GLY A 817 -4.86 -5.43 -36.78
CA GLY A 817 -4.38 -6.79 -37.04
C GLY A 817 -3.52 -6.88 -38.30
N GLU A 818 -4.11 -6.58 -39.47
CA GLU A 818 -3.46 -6.78 -40.77
C GLU A 818 -2.80 -5.51 -41.35
N GLY A 819 -3.11 -4.33 -40.81
CA GLY A 819 -2.71 -3.05 -41.41
C GLY A 819 -3.64 -2.60 -42.55
N SER A 820 -3.52 -1.34 -42.98
CA SER A 820 -4.24 -0.80 -44.14
C SER A 820 -3.56 -1.20 -45.46
N PRO A 821 -4.30 -1.50 -46.56
CA PRO A 821 -3.70 -1.69 -47.88
C PRO A 821 -3.24 -0.34 -48.47
N GLY A 822 -2.15 0.21 -47.93
CA GLY A 822 -1.54 1.47 -48.35
C GLY A 822 -0.26 1.76 -47.56
N PRO A 823 0.74 2.46 -48.13
CA PRO A 823 2.09 2.49 -47.55
C PRO A 823 2.27 3.38 -46.30
N TYR A 824 1.26 4.11 -45.83
CA TYR A 824 1.34 4.95 -44.63
C TYR A 824 -0.06 5.14 -44.01
N ASP A 825 -0.23 4.76 -42.74
CA ASP A 825 -1.37 5.15 -41.92
C ASP A 825 -0.86 6.16 -40.88
N ASP A 826 -1.07 7.45 -41.18
CA ASP A 826 -0.70 8.62 -40.36
C ASP A 826 0.81 8.90 -40.10
N PRO A 827 1.40 9.98 -40.69
CA PRO A 827 2.79 10.37 -40.45
C PRO A 827 3.11 10.78 -39.00
N ASP A 828 2.09 11.05 -38.17
CA ASP A 828 2.22 11.48 -36.78
C ASP A 828 2.08 10.31 -35.78
N LYS A 829 1.79 9.08 -36.24
CA LYS A 829 1.66 7.88 -35.40
C LYS A 829 2.87 6.96 -35.52
N LEU A 830 3.43 6.57 -34.37
CA LEU A 830 4.65 5.78 -34.25
C LEU A 830 4.38 4.28 -33.98
N GLU A 831 3.13 3.81 -34.07
CA GLU A 831 2.70 2.45 -33.70
C GLU A 831 2.57 1.56 -34.95
N LYS A 832 3.04 0.31 -34.86
CA LYS A 832 3.06 -0.67 -35.98
C LYS A 832 1.89 -1.65 -35.82
N ASP A 833 1.29 -2.09 -36.93
CA ASP A 833 0.31 -3.19 -36.93
C ASP A 833 0.92 -4.53 -36.47
N HIS A 834 0.06 -5.49 -36.10
CA HIS A 834 0.50 -6.78 -35.54
C HIS A 834 1.46 -7.52 -36.49
N TYR A 835 1.17 -7.51 -37.80
CA TYR A 835 2.02 -8.13 -38.81
C TYR A 835 3.44 -7.55 -38.77
N ASP A 836 3.58 -6.23 -38.80
CA ASP A 836 4.89 -5.57 -38.77
C ASP A 836 5.62 -5.74 -37.43
N VAL A 837 4.91 -5.76 -36.29
CA VAL A 837 5.49 -6.09 -34.99
C VAL A 837 6.09 -7.49 -34.99
N PHE A 838 5.38 -8.50 -35.50
CA PHE A 838 5.89 -9.86 -35.54
C PHE A 838 6.97 -10.06 -36.60
N MET A 839 6.92 -9.33 -37.72
CA MET A 839 8.00 -9.29 -38.71
C MET A 839 9.30 -8.76 -38.10
N ASP A 840 9.23 -7.67 -37.32
CA ASP A 840 10.36 -7.13 -36.56
C ASP A 840 10.91 -8.16 -35.55
N LEU A 841 10.02 -8.81 -34.80
CA LEU A 841 10.45 -9.85 -33.87
C LEU A 841 11.09 -11.04 -34.59
N ARG A 842 10.63 -11.44 -35.78
CA ARG A 842 11.19 -12.59 -36.51
C ARG A 842 12.49 -12.26 -37.24
N PHE A 843 12.52 -11.16 -37.99
CA PHE A 843 13.63 -10.84 -38.89
C PHE A 843 14.55 -9.74 -38.35
N GLY A 844 14.11 -8.99 -37.35
CA GLY A 844 14.90 -7.98 -36.68
C GLY A 844 16.01 -8.54 -35.78
N PRO A 845 16.91 -7.65 -35.32
CA PRO A 845 18.14 -8.04 -34.64
C PRO A 845 17.92 -8.58 -33.21
N ALA A 846 16.74 -8.36 -32.62
CA ALA A 846 16.42 -8.77 -31.26
C ALA A 846 16.66 -10.29 -31.05
N GLN A 847 17.36 -10.62 -29.98
CA GLN A 847 17.61 -11.98 -29.50
C GLN A 847 17.11 -12.08 -28.07
N TRP A 848 16.52 -13.22 -27.71
CA TRP A 848 16.01 -13.47 -26.37
C TRP A 848 16.09 -14.95 -26.01
N GLU A 849 16.14 -15.24 -24.73
CA GLU A 849 16.12 -16.60 -24.23
C GLU A 849 14.69 -17.04 -23.89
N VAL A 850 14.43 -18.35 -23.99
CA VAL A 850 13.14 -18.95 -23.64
C VAL A 850 13.35 -20.16 -22.74
N TYR A 851 12.39 -20.42 -21.85
CA TYR A 851 12.27 -21.68 -21.15
C TYR A 851 11.99 -22.81 -22.16
N PRO A 852 12.58 -24.02 -21.97
CA PRO A 852 12.27 -25.17 -22.80
C PRO A 852 10.94 -25.79 -22.35
N VAL A 853 9.85 -25.05 -22.54
CA VAL A 853 8.51 -25.50 -22.16
C VAL A 853 7.99 -26.59 -23.10
N VAL A 854 7.20 -27.52 -22.56
CA VAL A 854 6.47 -28.52 -23.35
C VAL A 854 5.49 -27.86 -24.31
N GLU A 855 5.39 -28.36 -25.53
CA GLU A 855 4.45 -27.85 -26.54
C GLU A 855 3.06 -28.45 -26.36
N ASN A 856 2.01 -27.64 -26.58
CA ASN A 856 0.61 -28.04 -26.44
C ASN A 856 0.28 -28.81 -25.13
N PRO A 857 0.64 -28.29 -23.95
CA PRO A 857 0.36 -28.99 -22.71
C PRO A 857 -1.14 -29.11 -22.45
N VAL A 858 -1.54 -30.22 -21.85
CA VAL A 858 -2.89 -30.41 -21.30
C VAL A 858 -2.80 -30.79 -19.82
N THR A 859 -3.63 -30.14 -19.00
CA THR A 859 -3.58 -30.28 -17.53
C THR A 859 -3.58 -31.74 -17.06
N PRO A 860 -4.40 -32.67 -17.60
CA PRO A 860 -4.39 -34.08 -17.19
C PRO A 860 -3.05 -34.80 -17.35
N ASP A 861 -2.18 -34.38 -18.27
CA ASP A 861 -0.89 -35.05 -18.48
C ASP A 861 0.06 -34.81 -17.31
N TYR A 862 0.00 -33.64 -16.68
CA TYR A 862 0.77 -33.36 -15.47
C TYR A 862 0.40 -34.26 -14.29
N PHE A 863 -0.83 -34.80 -14.25
CA PHE A 863 -1.25 -35.67 -13.15
C PHE A 863 -0.37 -36.92 -13.01
N LYS A 864 0.13 -37.44 -14.15
CA LYS A 864 1.01 -38.61 -14.21
C LYS A 864 2.48 -38.26 -13.97
N ILE A 865 2.85 -36.99 -14.16
CA ILE A 865 4.23 -36.49 -14.02
C ILE A 865 4.46 -36.00 -12.59
N ASP A 866 3.72 -34.97 -12.17
CA ASP A 866 3.77 -34.40 -10.83
C ASP A 866 2.40 -33.85 -10.46
N ARG A 867 1.80 -34.43 -9.42
CA ARG A 867 0.47 -34.04 -8.93
C ARG A 867 0.41 -32.59 -8.44
N ARG A 868 1.54 -31.99 -8.05
CA ARG A 868 1.62 -30.60 -7.62
C ARG A 868 1.55 -29.65 -8.81
N ILE A 869 2.29 -29.96 -9.87
CA ILE A 869 2.22 -29.22 -11.14
C ILE A 869 0.80 -29.34 -11.73
N TYR A 870 0.19 -30.52 -11.66
CA TYR A 870 -1.21 -30.72 -12.04
C TYR A 870 -2.16 -29.76 -11.33
N GLN A 871 -2.07 -29.60 -10.01
CA GLN A 871 -2.99 -28.72 -9.28
C GLN A 871 -2.80 -27.24 -9.63
N VAL A 872 -1.55 -26.81 -9.87
CA VAL A 872 -1.28 -25.44 -10.32
C VAL A 872 -1.82 -25.21 -11.73
N SER A 873 -1.64 -26.18 -12.65
CA SER A 873 -2.18 -26.13 -14.00
C SER A 873 -3.71 -26.13 -14.01
N LEU A 874 -4.34 -26.91 -13.14
CA LEU A 874 -5.80 -26.94 -12.99
C LEU A 874 -6.33 -25.61 -12.46
N THR A 875 -5.63 -25.00 -11.50
CA THR A 875 -5.95 -23.66 -11.00
C THR A 875 -5.83 -22.61 -12.10
N PHE A 876 -4.81 -22.71 -12.95
CA PHE A 876 -4.62 -21.83 -14.11
C PHE A 876 -5.82 -21.94 -15.07
N ASP A 877 -6.23 -23.15 -15.45
CA ASP A 877 -7.37 -23.39 -16.34
C ASP A 877 -8.70 -22.88 -15.73
N ALA A 878 -8.89 -23.10 -14.42
CA ALA A 878 -10.05 -22.58 -13.69
C ALA A 878 -10.08 -21.04 -13.68
N ALA A 879 -8.95 -20.38 -13.38
CA ALA A 879 -8.85 -18.93 -13.41
C ALA A 879 -9.06 -18.36 -14.82
N TYR A 880 -8.53 -19.02 -15.85
CA TYR A 880 -8.72 -18.63 -17.26
C TYR A 880 -10.19 -18.72 -17.65
N CYS A 881 -10.87 -19.83 -17.33
CA CYS A 881 -12.30 -19.95 -17.59
C CYS A 881 -13.14 -18.94 -16.80
N PHE A 882 -12.73 -18.59 -15.58
CA PHE A 882 -13.42 -17.57 -14.77
C PHE A 882 -13.23 -16.14 -15.34
N LEU A 883 -12.08 -15.86 -15.96
CA LEU A 883 -11.88 -14.63 -16.73
C LEU A 883 -12.85 -14.56 -17.91
N LEU A 884 -12.99 -15.65 -18.69
CA LEU A 884 -13.93 -15.70 -19.80
C LEU A 884 -15.38 -15.54 -19.35
N ARG A 885 -15.77 -16.17 -18.23
CA ARG A 885 -17.09 -15.95 -17.58
C ARG A 885 -17.29 -14.48 -17.22
N THR A 886 -16.27 -13.82 -16.68
CA THR A 886 -16.32 -12.42 -16.27
C THR A 886 -16.53 -11.52 -17.48
N ILE A 887 -15.73 -11.69 -18.55
CA ILE A 887 -15.84 -10.89 -19.77
C ILE A 887 -17.20 -11.11 -20.44
N GLU A 888 -17.67 -12.37 -20.53
CA GLU A 888 -19.02 -12.68 -21.03
C GLU A 888 -20.11 -11.96 -20.20
N THR A 889 -19.94 -11.91 -18.89
CA THR A 889 -20.89 -11.24 -17.98
C THR A 889 -20.92 -9.74 -18.19
N LEU A 890 -19.81 -9.11 -18.58
CA LEU A 890 -19.76 -7.66 -18.81
C LEU A 890 -20.72 -7.20 -19.91
N TRP A 891 -21.02 -8.00 -20.95
CA TRP A 891 -22.07 -7.65 -21.92
C TRP A 891 -23.51 -7.69 -21.38
N HIS A 892 -23.69 -7.96 -20.08
CA HIS A 892 -24.99 -8.13 -19.44
C HIS A 892 -25.19 -7.22 -18.21
N VAL A 893 -24.19 -6.43 -17.82
CA VAL A 893 -24.24 -5.58 -16.62
C VAL A 893 -24.42 -4.13 -17.03
N GLU A 894 -25.54 -3.49 -16.72
CA GLU A 894 -25.82 -2.10 -17.11
C GLU A 894 -25.06 -1.10 -16.22
N LYS A 895 -25.06 -1.36 -14.91
CA LYS A 895 -24.63 -0.38 -13.91
C LYS A 895 -23.13 -0.15 -13.96
N TYR A 896 -22.75 1.09 -14.26
CA TYR A 896 -21.35 1.54 -14.38
C TYR A 896 -20.43 1.03 -13.26
N SER A 897 -20.82 1.20 -11.99
CA SER A 897 -19.97 0.80 -10.85
C SER A 897 -19.77 -0.71 -10.75
N ASN A 898 -20.74 -1.50 -11.18
CA ASN A 898 -20.63 -2.96 -11.21
C ASN A 898 -19.73 -3.42 -12.37
N ARG A 899 -19.88 -2.79 -13.56
CA ARG A 899 -18.97 -3.01 -14.70
C ARG A 899 -17.53 -2.68 -14.32
N GLN A 900 -17.30 -1.51 -13.71
CA GLN A 900 -15.97 -1.06 -13.28
C GLN A 900 -15.36 -2.02 -12.26
N ASN A 901 -16.15 -2.52 -11.30
CA ASN A 901 -15.69 -3.51 -10.35
C ASN A 901 -15.29 -4.84 -11.02
N LEU A 902 -16.10 -5.36 -11.94
CA LEU A 902 -15.76 -6.59 -12.68
C LEU A 902 -14.54 -6.40 -13.57
N VAL A 903 -14.37 -5.25 -14.21
CA VAL A 903 -13.16 -4.96 -15.00
C VAL A 903 -11.92 -4.87 -14.11
N LEU A 904 -11.94 -4.06 -13.05
CA LEU A 904 -10.76 -3.82 -12.22
C LEU A 904 -10.40 -5.04 -11.36
N LYS A 905 -11.39 -5.64 -10.70
CA LYS A 905 -11.15 -6.74 -9.76
C LYS A 905 -11.05 -8.08 -10.45
N ASN A 906 -11.96 -8.40 -11.38
CA ASN A 906 -11.93 -9.70 -12.03
C ASN A 906 -11.04 -9.69 -13.25
N MET A 907 -11.32 -8.87 -14.27
CA MET A 907 -10.61 -8.97 -15.53
C MET A 907 -9.10 -8.66 -15.37
N TYR A 908 -8.73 -7.49 -14.85
CA TYR A 908 -7.33 -7.16 -14.58
C TYR A 908 -6.71 -8.00 -13.45
N GLY A 909 -7.47 -8.23 -12.36
CA GLY A 909 -6.99 -9.03 -11.24
C GLY A 909 -6.66 -10.48 -11.64
N ILE A 910 -7.47 -11.11 -12.48
CA ILE A 910 -7.21 -12.46 -12.99
C ILE A 910 -6.05 -12.42 -14.00
N MET A 911 -6.07 -11.52 -14.99
CA MET A 911 -5.03 -11.48 -16.03
C MET A 911 -3.63 -11.23 -15.45
N MET A 912 -3.48 -10.21 -14.59
CA MET A 912 -2.19 -9.76 -14.09
C MET A 912 -1.82 -10.36 -12.74
N GLY A 913 -2.79 -10.58 -11.87
CA GLY A 913 -2.56 -11.04 -10.50
C GLY A 913 -2.74 -12.53 -10.29
N VAL A 914 -3.25 -13.26 -11.30
CA VAL A 914 -3.46 -14.72 -11.23
C VAL A 914 -2.79 -15.46 -12.38
N LEU A 915 -3.22 -15.23 -13.63
CA LEU A 915 -2.72 -15.98 -14.80
C LEU A 915 -1.23 -15.75 -15.03
N ALA A 916 -0.77 -14.49 -15.10
CA ALA A 916 0.65 -14.22 -15.34
C ALA A 916 1.60 -14.81 -14.27
N PRO A 917 1.34 -14.66 -12.96
CA PRO A 917 2.12 -15.32 -11.91
C PRO A 917 2.05 -16.86 -11.95
N LEU A 918 0.87 -17.46 -12.18
CA LEU A 918 0.73 -18.92 -12.29
C LEU A 918 1.46 -19.46 -13.53
N ALA A 919 1.43 -18.74 -14.65
CA ALA A 919 2.20 -19.10 -15.84
C ALA A 919 3.70 -19.03 -15.56
N LYS A 920 4.19 -17.94 -14.94
CA LYS A 920 5.60 -17.80 -14.52
C LYS A 920 6.02 -18.94 -13.60
N PHE A 921 5.14 -19.33 -12.68
CA PHE A 921 5.36 -20.49 -11.82
C PHE A 921 5.47 -21.77 -12.64
N LEU A 922 4.51 -22.08 -13.52
CA LEU A 922 4.50 -23.30 -14.34
C LEU A 922 5.75 -23.41 -15.23
N VAL A 923 6.15 -22.35 -15.94
CA VAL A 923 7.34 -22.38 -16.81
C VAL A 923 8.65 -22.55 -16.04
N SER A 924 8.64 -22.29 -14.73
CA SER A 924 9.78 -22.58 -13.87
C SER A 924 9.85 -24.06 -13.42
N GLN A 925 8.77 -24.83 -13.50
CA GLN A 925 8.74 -26.20 -12.98
C GLN A 925 9.32 -27.21 -13.99
N PRO A 926 10.35 -28.00 -13.64
CA PRO A 926 10.83 -29.08 -14.51
C PRO A 926 9.82 -30.23 -14.54
N ILE A 927 9.57 -30.78 -15.73
CA ILE A 927 8.76 -32.01 -15.93
C ILE A 927 9.59 -33.17 -16.48
N SER A 928 10.77 -32.87 -17.01
CA SER A 928 11.80 -33.82 -17.40
C SER A 928 13.18 -33.16 -17.31
N ASN A 929 14.25 -33.88 -17.67
CA ASN A 929 15.60 -33.30 -17.73
C ASN A 929 15.76 -32.22 -18.82
N THR A 930 14.84 -32.18 -19.79
CA THR A 930 14.95 -31.31 -20.97
C THR A 930 13.77 -30.35 -21.13
N GLU A 931 12.67 -30.58 -20.40
CA GLU A 931 11.43 -29.81 -20.56
C GLU A 931 10.86 -29.29 -19.24
N ARG A 932 10.16 -28.17 -19.34
CA ARG A 932 9.43 -27.53 -18.23
C ARG A 932 7.93 -27.52 -18.50
N ALA A 933 7.14 -27.43 -17.43
CA ALA A 933 5.69 -27.25 -17.54
C ALA A 933 5.35 -25.89 -18.16
N ALA A 934 4.09 -25.72 -18.55
CA ALA A 934 3.55 -24.49 -19.10
C ALA A 934 2.03 -24.44 -18.94
N PRO A 935 1.42 -23.24 -18.99
CA PRO A 935 -0.04 -23.07 -18.92
C PRO A 935 -0.76 -23.77 -20.08
N CYS A 936 -1.87 -24.44 -19.78
CA CYS A 936 -2.62 -25.22 -20.77
C CYS A 936 -3.73 -24.43 -21.49
N PHE A 937 -4.27 -23.39 -20.83
CA PHE A 937 -5.45 -22.66 -21.31
C PHE A 937 -6.64 -23.60 -21.60
N GLY A 938 -6.75 -24.65 -20.78
CA GLY A 938 -7.76 -25.69 -20.94
C GLY A 938 -9.14 -25.26 -20.46
N TYR A 939 -10.15 -25.95 -20.97
CA TYR A 939 -11.51 -25.80 -20.48
C TYR A 939 -11.66 -26.41 -19.08
N TYR A 940 -12.08 -25.59 -18.13
CA TYR A 940 -12.43 -26.01 -16.78
C TYR A 940 -13.95 -25.98 -16.60
N GLU A 941 -14.55 -27.12 -16.28
CA GLU A 941 -16.00 -27.24 -16.09
C GLU A 941 -16.41 -26.81 -14.67
N PHE A 942 -16.98 -25.61 -14.55
CA PHE A 942 -17.63 -25.19 -13.30
C PHE A 942 -18.89 -25.99 -13.02
N LYS A 943 -18.94 -26.63 -11.84
CA LYS A 943 -20.10 -27.36 -11.34
C LYS A 943 -21.24 -26.41 -11.05
N GLN A 944 -22.44 -26.77 -11.50
CA GLN A 944 -23.65 -26.03 -11.20
C GLN A 944 -24.00 -26.09 -9.70
N GLY A 945 -24.57 -25.01 -9.16
CA GLY A 945 -24.99 -24.92 -7.76
C GLY A 945 -23.88 -24.58 -6.77
N VAL A 946 -22.63 -24.40 -7.24
CA VAL A 946 -21.51 -23.88 -6.45
C VAL A 946 -20.96 -22.66 -7.16
N SER A 947 -20.57 -21.64 -6.40
CA SER A 947 -19.96 -20.43 -6.95
C SER A 947 -18.77 -20.75 -7.86
N GLU A 948 -18.71 -20.19 -9.08
CA GLU A 948 -17.54 -20.34 -9.95
C GLU A 948 -16.29 -19.77 -9.27
N LEU A 949 -16.40 -18.62 -8.60
CA LEU A 949 -15.28 -18.06 -7.84
C LEU A 949 -14.85 -19.00 -6.71
N LYS A 950 -15.80 -19.59 -5.99
CA LYS A 950 -15.49 -20.53 -4.93
C LYS A 950 -14.72 -21.75 -5.45
N GLN A 951 -15.08 -22.23 -6.63
CA GLN A 951 -14.36 -23.32 -7.28
C GLN A 951 -12.92 -22.91 -7.64
N VAL A 952 -12.69 -21.70 -8.16
CA VAL A 952 -11.31 -21.19 -8.40
C VAL A 952 -10.51 -21.06 -7.09
N GLN A 953 -11.14 -20.59 -6.02
CA GLN A 953 -10.53 -20.51 -4.68
C GLN A 953 -10.15 -21.90 -4.15
N ASP A 954 -11.01 -22.88 -4.35
CA ASP A 954 -10.78 -24.26 -3.91
C ASP A 954 -9.64 -24.92 -4.68
N GLU A 955 -9.55 -24.70 -6.00
CA GLU A 955 -8.42 -25.18 -6.80
C GLU A 955 -7.10 -24.53 -6.36
N MET A 956 -7.09 -23.22 -6.09
CA MET A 956 -5.89 -22.54 -5.59
C MET A 956 -5.46 -23.05 -4.21
N ALA A 957 -6.42 -23.29 -3.31
CA ALA A 957 -6.13 -23.90 -2.02
C ALA A 957 -5.56 -25.33 -2.19
N ALA A 958 -6.08 -26.11 -3.14
CA ALA A 958 -5.56 -27.43 -3.46
C ALA A 958 -4.14 -27.37 -4.03
N ALA A 959 -3.82 -26.38 -4.87
CA ALA A 959 -2.48 -26.12 -5.36
C ALA A 959 -1.51 -25.81 -4.23
N ILE A 960 -1.82 -24.89 -3.33
CA ILE A 960 -0.97 -24.57 -2.16
C ILE A 960 -0.78 -25.81 -1.28
N ASN A 961 -1.86 -26.52 -0.97
CA ASN A 961 -1.79 -27.73 -0.13
C ASN A 961 -0.90 -28.81 -0.74
N ALA A 962 -0.82 -28.91 -2.07
CA ALA A 962 0.06 -29.85 -2.75
C ALA A 962 1.56 -29.55 -2.50
N TYR A 963 1.93 -28.27 -2.32
CA TYR A 963 3.31 -27.84 -1.99
C TYR A 963 3.59 -27.75 -0.49
N VAL A 964 2.56 -27.65 0.37
CA VAL A 964 2.70 -27.71 1.84
C VAL A 964 2.87 -29.14 2.35
N SER A 965 2.26 -30.13 1.70
CA SER A 965 2.17 -31.52 2.19
C SER A 965 3.40 -32.39 1.89
N VAL A 966 4.62 -31.91 2.20
CA VAL A 966 5.90 -32.59 1.86
C VAL A 966 6.28 -33.72 2.83
N THR A 967 5.32 -34.54 3.25
CA THR A 967 5.53 -35.57 4.30
C THR A 967 5.89 -36.96 3.78
N LYS A 968 6.13 -37.10 2.47
CA LYS A 968 6.39 -38.41 1.82
C LYS A 968 7.61 -38.49 0.92
N GLU A 969 8.39 -37.41 0.82
CA GLU A 969 9.59 -37.38 -0.01
C GLU A 969 10.84 -37.73 0.81
N THR A 970 11.79 -38.40 0.17
CA THR A 970 13.07 -38.75 0.80
C THR A 970 13.90 -37.48 1.06
N PRO A 971 14.78 -37.46 2.07
CA PRO A 971 15.61 -36.28 2.38
C PRO A 971 16.38 -35.72 1.18
N ASP A 972 16.80 -36.58 0.25
CA ASP A 972 17.51 -36.19 -0.97
C ASP A 972 16.59 -35.50 -2.01
N GLN A 973 15.29 -35.80 -2.01
CA GLN A 973 14.30 -35.15 -2.88
C GLN A 973 13.90 -33.77 -2.33
N VAL A 974 13.82 -33.62 -1.01
CA VAL A 974 13.53 -32.34 -0.34
C VAL A 974 14.70 -31.35 -0.47
N ALA A 975 15.93 -31.85 -0.55
CA ALA A 975 17.13 -31.02 -0.67
C ALA A 975 17.31 -30.32 -2.04
N VAL A 976 16.60 -30.78 -3.08
CA VAL A 976 16.73 -30.28 -4.47
C VAL A 976 15.66 -29.23 -4.82
N HIS A 977 14.56 -29.15 -4.06
CA HIS A 977 13.43 -28.27 -4.34
C HIS A 977 13.20 -27.25 -3.21
N ASP A 978 13.30 -25.96 -3.53
CA ASP A 978 12.98 -24.86 -2.61
C ASP A 978 11.45 -24.64 -2.51
N TYR A 979 10.79 -25.51 -1.76
CA TYR A 979 9.34 -25.41 -1.52
C TYR A 979 8.93 -24.10 -0.82
N GLY A 980 9.85 -23.47 -0.08
CA GLY A 980 9.64 -22.17 0.55
C GLY A 980 9.43 -21.08 -0.50
N ALA A 981 10.36 -20.94 -1.43
CA ALA A 981 10.25 -19.98 -2.54
C ALA A 981 9.05 -20.26 -3.46
N MET A 982 8.69 -21.53 -3.65
CA MET A 982 7.50 -21.91 -4.42
C MET A 982 6.21 -21.44 -3.71
N LEU A 983 6.10 -21.63 -2.39
CA LEU A 983 4.95 -21.16 -1.61
C LEU A 983 4.89 -19.62 -1.52
N GLU A 984 6.04 -18.94 -1.44
CA GLU A 984 6.12 -17.48 -1.54
C GLU A 984 5.57 -16.94 -2.86
N THR A 985 5.62 -17.74 -3.93
CA THR A 985 5.02 -17.38 -5.23
C THR A 985 3.52 -17.66 -5.28
N LEU A 986 3.04 -18.75 -4.68
CA LEU A 986 1.62 -19.15 -4.74
C LEU A 986 0.71 -18.38 -3.76
N LEU A 987 1.18 -18.04 -2.56
CA LEU A 987 0.36 -17.36 -1.55
C LEU A 987 -0.19 -15.97 -1.98
N PRO A 988 0.60 -15.11 -2.67
CA PRO A 988 0.07 -13.85 -3.23
C PRO A 988 -1.05 -14.08 -4.25
N ILE A 989 -0.96 -15.14 -5.06
CA ILE A 989 -1.97 -15.48 -6.08
C ILE A 989 -3.29 -15.87 -5.41
N GLN A 990 -3.24 -16.64 -4.33
CA GLN A 990 -4.44 -16.97 -3.55
C GLN A 990 -5.09 -15.73 -2.95
N THR A 991 -4.29 -14.75 -2.52
CA THR A 991 -4.80 -13.48 -2.03
C THR A 991 -5.54 -12.72 -3.14
N THR A 992 -5.01 -12.69 -4.37
CA THR A 992 -5.70 -12.11 -5.52
C THR A 992 -7.02 -12.84 -5.82
N ILE A 993 -7.01 -14.18 -5.89
CA ILE A 993 -8.21 -14.99 -6.15
C ILE A 993 -9.29 -14.76 -5.09
N ASN A 994 -8.91 -14.64 -3.82
CA ASN A 994 -9.85 -14.38 -2.72
C ASN A 994 -10.52 -13.00 -2.79
N ASN A 995 -9.93 -12.04 -3.52
CA ASN A 995 -10.43 -10.68 -3.68
C ASN A 995 -11.24 -10.45 -4.97
N LEU A 996 -11.39 -11.49 -5.81
CA LEU A 996 -12.24 -11.42 -7.00
C LEU A 996 -13.72 -11.31 -6.59
N VAL A 997 -14.54 -10.75 -7.47
CA VAL A 997 -15.99 -10.63 -7.31
C VAL A 997 -16.64 -11.92 -7.79
N ASP A 998 -17.48 -12.50 -6.93
CA ASP A 998 -18.29 -13.66 -7.29
C ASP A 998 -19.38 -13.24 -8.28
N LEU A 999 -19.42 -13.91 -9.43
CA LEU A 999 -20.44 -13.68 -10.43
C LEU A 999 -21.83 -14.02 -9.86
N ASN A 1000 -21.98 -15.10 -9.07
CA ASN A 1000 -23.29 -15.54 -8.54
C ASN A 1000 -23.94 -14.62 -7.50
N SER A 1001 -23.28 -13.55 -7.09
CA SER A 1001 -23.89 -12.49 -6.27
C SER A 1001 -24.88 -11.60 -7.06
N PHE A 1002 -25.36 -12.09 -8.21
CA PHE A 1002 -26.12 -11.44 -9.27
C PHE A 1002 -27.39 -10.67 -8.85
N GLU A 1003 -28.03 -10.99 -7.72
CA GLU A 1003 -29.18 -10.20 -7.21
C GLU A 1003 -28.80 -8.76 -6.80
N LYS A 1004 -27.51 -8.46 -6.60
CA LYS A 1004 -27.01 -7.10 -6.27
C LYS A 1004 -26.37 -6.37 -7.46
N LEU A 1005 -26.24 -7.02 -8.62
CA LEU A 1005 -25.51 -6.47 -9.76
C LEU A 1005 -26.38 -5.65 -10.74
N ASP A 1006 -27.69 -5.47 -10.47
CA ASP A 1006 -28.67 -4.90 -11.42
C ASP A 1006 -28.48 -5.53 -12.81
N VAL A 1007 -28.46 -6.87 -12.87
CA VAL A 1007 -28.52 -7.56 -14.15
C VAL A 1007 -29.89 -7.22 -14.72
N GLY A 1008 -29.93 -6.37 -15.73
CA GLY A 1008 -31.17 -6.09 -16.45
C GLY A 1008 -31.82 -7.42 -16.79
N PRO A 1009 -33.15 -7.56 -16.70
CA PRO A 1009 -33.79 -8.82 -17.06
C PRO A 1009 -33.23 -9.20 -18.42
N THR A 1010 -32.77 -10.45 -18.59
CA THR A 1010 -32.63 -11.01 -19.93
C THR A 1010 -33.98 -10.82 -20.58
N LYS A 1011 -34.19 -9.69 -21.25
CA LYS A 1011 -35.27 -9.50 -22.18
C LYS A 1011 -34.91 -10.50 -23.23
N LYS A 1012 -35.49 -11.70 -23.09
CA LYS A 1012 -36.01 -12.40 -24.24
C LYS A 1012 -36.81 -11.34 -24.97
N PHE A 1013 -36.18 -10.66 -25.93
CA PHE A 1013 -36.90 -9.89 -26.91
C PHE A 1013 -37.88 -10.91 -27.49
N LYS A 1014 -39.14 -10.82 -27.06
CA LYS A 1014 -40.20 -11.62 -27.64
C LYS A 1014 -40.22 -11.18 -29.08
N LEU A 1015 -39.63 -12.00 -29.95
CA LEU A 1015 -39.81 -11.89 -31.38
C LEU A 1015 -41.32 -11.89 -31.63
N PRO A 1016 -41.90 -10.83 -32.24
CA PRO A 1016 -43.25 -10.92 -32.75
C PRO A 1016 -43.20 -11.99 -33.87
N GLY A 1017 -43.75 -13.17 -33.62
CA GLY A 1017 -43.99 -14.17 -34.67
C GLY A 1017 -43.32 -15.54 -34.57
N VAL A 1018 -42.63 -15.90 -33.48
CA VAL A 1018 -42.07 -17.28 -33.34
C VAL A 1018 -42.75 -18.01 -32.18
N GLU A 1019 -43.63 -18.96 -32.51
CA GLU A 1019 -44.18 -19.93 -31.56
C GLU A 1019 -43.06 -20.83 -31.02
N ASN A 1020 -42.88 -20.81 -29.70
CA ASN A 1020 -41.95 -21.66 -29.00
C ASN A 1020 -42.51 -23.10 -28.93
N ARG A 1021 -42.23 -23.94 -29.93
CA ARG A 1021 -42.30 -25.41 -29.75
C ARG A 1021 -41.05 -25.84 -29.01
N GLY A 1022 -41.08 -25.65 -27.69
CA GLY A 1022 -40.03 -26.12 -26.80
C GLY A 1022 -39.82 -27.62 -26.95
N ALA A 1023 -38.56 -28.02 -26.97
CA ALA A 1023 -38.11 -29.40 -26.81
C ALA A 1023 -38.57 -29.95 -25.45
N LYS A 1024 -39.84 -30.38 -25.36
CA LYS A 1024 -40.31 -31.44 -24.46
C LYS A 1024 -40.14 -32.73 -25.22
N GLY A 1025 -39.00 -33.40 -25.06
CA GLY A 1025 -38.75 -34.60 -25.84
C GLY A 1025 -37.59 -35.48 -25.42
N PHE A 1026 -37.04 -35.40 -24.21
CA PHE A 1026 -36.17 -36.46 -23.68
C PHE A 1026 -36.26 -36.53 -22.16
N ALA A 1027 -37.36 -37.11 -21.66
CA ALA A 1027 -37.41 -37.88 -20.41
C ALA A 1027 -38.86 -38.36 -20.15
N LYS A 1028 -39.18 -39.56 -20.66
CA LYS A 1028 -39.89 -40.67 -19.97
C LYS A 1028 -40.65 -41.56 -20.97
N GLY A 1029 -40.24 -42.83 -21.06
CA GLY A 1029 -41.11 -43.93 -21.49
C GLY A 1029 -40.37 -45.10 -22.16
N ALA A 1030 -40.25 -46.21 -21.42
CA ALA A 1030 -39.79 -47.56 -21.77
C ALA A 1030 -38.27 -47.81 -21.85
#